data_AF-A0A4T0D204-F1
#
_entry.id   AF-A0A4T0D204-F1
#
_cell.length_a   1.000
_cell.length_b   1.000
_cell.length_c   1.000
_cell.angle_alpha   90.00
_cell.angle_beta   90.00
_cell.angle_gamma   90.00
#
_symmetry.space_group_name_H-M   'P 1'
#
loop_
_entity.id
_entity.type
_entity.pdbx_description
1 polymer ?
#
loop_
_entity_poly.entity_id
_entity_poly.type
_entity_poly.pdbx_seq_one_letter_code
_entity_poly.pdbx_strand_id
1 'polypeptide(L)'
;MGVPALFRWLSQKYPKIISPVIEEHPVDVDGQKIPIDARKPNPNGEEFDNLYLDMNGIVHPCSHPEDRPPPETEEDMMLAVFEYTERVVNMVRPRKLLMIAVDGVAPRAKMNQQRSRRFRAAQEAADKDKEKEEFYKMLRSQGKEPEGGDGKPKKTWDSNAITPGTPFMDILAASLRYWCAYKLNTDPAWEKLKIIISDATVPGEGEHKIMQFVRSQRNSPQHDPNTRHVMYGLDADLIMLGLATHEPHFRILREDVFANDTKPGCCRICGQPGHMAAECKGVPAKKEGEFGEKKGGAPLKPFIWLHVAVLREYLAVEMSVPNQPFKFDLERALDDWVFMCFFVGNDFLPHLPSLDIREQGIDTLIAIWRDNMSTMGGYVTKDGHVDLARAQLILEGLAKQEDAIFKRRKEVEERKEAAAKRRAQQANKRARRGGPNGDDAPVTPAGNFMGSRKRGEMVPDINALPTFNPGTAQTSSDPRYMTHDMVVNKANVANKSAAAVLKEKLLAQKNGAPAESQKDAVDQLMETVDTSAQTSPASVLGKRKVDEDNDAGTPGRNSPDPAQNGPAKDPEGPAEDTVMLWEPGYADRYYEQKFHVKAGDIDFRHQVGRDYVEGLAWVLLYYFQGCASWTWYYPHHYAPFAADFVDLKDMKLDFQKGKPFRPYEQLMGVMPARSNHVLPAVFHPLMTDEDSDIKDFYPVDFV
;
A
#
# COMPACT_ATOMS: atom_id res chain seq x y z
N MET A 1 4.95 1.88 -0.40
CA MET A 1 3.81 0.95 -0.58
C MET A 1 3.01 0.89 0.71
N GLY A 2 1.69 0.72 0.66
CA GLY A 2 0.91 0.40 1.87
C GLY A 2 0.42 -1.04 1.80
N VAL A 3 0.27 -1.70 2.95
CA VAL A 3 -0.37 -3.02 3.08
C VAL A 3 -1.58 -3.20 2.16
N PRO A 4 -2.53 -2.24 2.09
CA PRO A 4 -3.73 -2.41 1.27
C PRO A 4 -3.44 -2.33 -0.24
N ALA A 5 -2.38 -1.65 -0.67
CA ALA A 5 -2.08 -1.45 -2.09
C ALA A 5 -1.46 -2.69 -2.73
N LEU A 6 -0.41 -3.26 -2.12
CA LEU A 6 0.21 -4.48 -2.62
C LEU A 6 -0.75 -5.66 -2.53
N PHE A 7 -1.44 -5.80 -1.39
CA PHE A 7 -2.43 -6.86 -1.22
C PHE A 7 -3.57 -6.76 -2.24
N ARG A 8 -4.08 -5.56 -2.53
CA ARG A 8 -5.11 -5.34 -3.56
C ARG A 8 -4.59 -5.65 -4.96
N TRP A 9 -3.34 -5.32 -5.28
CA TRP A 9 -2.75 -5.65 -6.58
C TRP A 9 -2.59 -7.17 -6.73
N LEU A 10 -2.06 -7.85 -5.71
CA LEU A 10 -1.92 -9.31 -5.69
C LEU A 10 -3.27 -10.02 -5.79
N SER A 11 -4.28 -9.56 -5.05
CA SER A 11 -5.62 -10.17 -5.08
C SER A 11 -6.32 -10.03 -6.43
N GLN A 12 -6.07 -8.92 -7.14
CA GLN A 12 -6.62 -8.69 -8.47
C GLN A 12 -5.86 -9.49 -9.55
N LYS A 13 -4.52 -9.53 -9.48
CA LYS A 13 -3.69 -10.20 -10.48
C LYS A 13 -3.67 -11.71 -10.31
N TYR A 14 -3.63 -12.19 -9.06
CA TYR A 14 -3.48 -13.60 -8.70
C TYR A 14 -4.62 -14.04 -7.77
N PRO A 15 -5.89 -14.06 -8.21
CA PRO A 15 -7.04 -14.21 -7.32
C PRO A 15 -7.08 -15.55 -6.56
N LYS A 16 -6.48 -16.62 -7.11
CA LYS A 16 -6.47 -17.95 -6.46
C LYS A 16 -5.50 -18.04 -5.28
N ILE A 17 -4.66 -17.04 -5.02
CA ILE A 17 -3.82 -17.04 -3.83
C ILE A 17 -4.65 -16.80 -2.57
N ILE A 18 -5.91 -16.41 -2.69
CA ILE A 18 -6.78 -16.08 -1.56
C ILE A 18 -7.90 -17.12 -1.42
N SER A 19 -8.11 -17.59 -0.21
CA SER A 19 -9.31 -18.35 0.15
C SER A 19 -9.84 -17.94 1.53
N PRO A 20 -11.16 -18.04 1.78
CA PRO A 20 -11.71 -17.76 3.11
C PRO A 20 -11.27 -18.82 4.12
N VAL A 21 -11.09 -18.41 5.37
CA VAL A 21 -10.82 -19.32 6.49
C VAL A 21 -12.13 -19.87 7.02
N ILE A 22 -12.17 -21.18 7.23
CA ILE A 22 -13.30 -21.86 7.87
C ILE A 22 -13.04 -21.87 9.37
N GLU A 23 -13.92 -21.20 10.12
CA GLU A 23 -13.86 -21.07 11.57
C GLU A 23 -14.95 -21.94 12.22
N GLU A 24 -14.58 -22.75 13.21
CA GLU A 24 -15.56 -23.33 14.13
C GLU A 24 -15.83 -22.35 15.27
N HIS A 25 -17.07 -22.26 15.71
CA HIS A 25 -17.45 -21.41 16.85
C HIS A 25 -17.92 -22.27 18.02
N PRO A 26 -17.73 -21.82 19.27
CA PRO A 26 -18.29 -22.49 20.44
C PRO A 26 -19.81 -22.64 20.28
N VAL A 27 -20.34 -23.82 20.56
CA VAL A 27 -21.77 -24.10 20.47
C VAL A 27 -22.38 -23.93 21.85
N ASP A 28 -23.44 -23.13 21.95
CA ASP A 28 -24.23 -23.03 23.17
C ASP A 28 -25.27 -24.16 23.17
N VAL A 29 -25.16 -25.05 24.15
CA VAL A 29 -26.15 -26.12 24.40
C VAL A 29 -26.67 -25.93 25.81
N ASP A 30 -27.96 -25.61 25.93
CA ASP A 30 -28.67 -25.42 27.21
C ASP A 30 -28.03 -24.38 28.15
N GLY A 31 -27.45 -23.30 27.60
CA GLY A 31 -26.79 -22.24 28.37
C GLY A 31 -25.34 -22.56 28.75
N GLN A 32 -24.83 -23.73 28.34
CA GLN A 32 -23.44 -24.11 28.49
C GLN A 32 -22.70 -23.98 27.16
N LYS A 33 -21.71 -23.06 27.11
CA LYS A 33 -20.82 -22.93 25.96
C LYS A 33 -19.87 -24.12 25.90
N ILE A 34 -20.05 -24.98 24.91
CA ILE A 34 -19.13 -26.07 24.61
C ILE A 34 -17.94 -25.48 23.84
N PRO A 35 -16.71 -25.58 24.38
CA PRO A 35 -15.52 -25.04 23.71
C PRO A 35 -15.16 -25.84 22.46
N ILE A 36 -14.39 -25.22 21.57
CA ILE A 36 -13.90 -25.85 20.34
C ILE A 36 -12.88 -26.93 20.72
N ASP A 37 -13.05 -28.15 20.20
CA ASP A 37 -12.05 -29.21 20.36
C ASP A 37 -11.00 -29.11 19.25
N ALA A 38 -9.93 -28.35 19.49
CA ALA A 38 -8.84 -28.13 18.54
C ALA A 38 -8.00 -29.40 18.26
N ARG A 39 -8.24 -30.53 18.95
CA ARG A 39 -7.62 -31.83 18.62
C ARG A 39 -8.25 -32.50 17.41
N LYS A 40 -9.47 -32.11 17.04
CA LYS A 40 -10.13 -32.60 15.82
C LYS A 40 -9.37 -32.14 14.57
N PRO A 41 -9.55 -32.85 13.43
CA PRO A 41 -9.00 -32.42 12.16
C PRO A 41 -9.36 -30.96 11.85
N ASN A 42 -8.44 -30.23 11.23
CA ASN A 42 -8.67 -28.83 10.89
C ASN A 42 -9.81 -28.71 9.84
N PRO A 43 -10.83 -27.87 10.07
CA PRO A 43 -11.95 -27.72 9.15
C PRO A 43 -11.58 -27.13 7.79
N ASN A 44 -10.39 -26.53 7.66
CA ASN A 44 -9.87 -25.98 6.40
C ASN A 44 -9.33 -27.06 5.44
N GLY A 45 -9.47 -28.35 5.78
CA GLY A 45 -9.09 -29.48 4.93
C GLY A 45 -7.60 -29.79 4.91
N GLU A 46 -6.79 -29.09 5.70
CA GLU A 46 -5.35 -29.31 5.81
C GLU A 46 -4.86 -29.05 7.24
N GLU A 47 -3.92 -29.88 7.70
CA GLU A 47 -3.22 -29.71 8.97
C GLU A 47 -1.98 -28.84 8.84
N PHE A 48 -1.68 -28.07 9.90
CA PHE A 48 -0.51 -27.17 9.97
C PHE A 48 0.42 -27.56 11.11
N ASP A 49 1.72 -27.52 10.86
CA ASP A 49 2.72 -27.90 11.86
C ASP A 49 3.05 -26.75 12.79
N ASN A 50 3.40 -25.60 12.20
CA ASN A 50 3.96 -24.46 12.91
C ASN A 50 3.12 -23.21 12.65
N LEU A 51 2.70 -22.56 13.74
CA LEU A 51 2.07 -21.25 13.73
C LEU A 51 3.03 -20.20 14.29
N TYR A 52 3.20 -19.12 13.53
CA TYR A 52 4.00 -17.96 13.91
C TYR A 52 3.08 -16.75 14.05
N LEU A 53 3.14 -16.07 15.20
CA LEU A 53 2.33 -14.90 15.49
C LEU A 53 3.22 -13.67 15.57
N ASP A 54 3.02 -12.73 14.66
CA ASP A 54 3.45 -11.35 14.88
C ASP A 54 2.44 -10.66 15.82
N MET A 55 2.88 -10.42 17.06
CA MET A 55 2.02 -9.87 18.10
C MET A 55 1.67 -8.41 17.86
N ASN A 56 2.47 -7.66 17.10
CA ASN A 56 2.11 -6.27 16.80
C ASN A 56 0.84 -6.21 15.95
N GLY A 57 0.65 -7.18 15.04
CA GLY A 57 -0.58 -7.38 14.29
C GLY A 57 -1.81 -7.72 15.16
N ILE A 58 -1.63 -8.17 16.41
CA ILE A 58 -2.72 -8.49 17.36
C ILE A 58 -2.96 -7.35 18.35
N VAL A 59 -1.90 -6.84 18.97
CA VAL A 59 -1.98 -5.84 20.05
C VAL A 59 -2.56 -4.53 19.54
N HIS A 60 -2.19 -4.08 18.34
CA HIS A 60 -2.74 -2.85 17.76
C HIS A 60 -4.27 -2.92 17.56
N PRO A 61 -4.84 -3.92 16.85
CA PRO A 61 -6.30 -4.08 16.77
C PRO A 61 -6.99 -4.26 18.11
N CYS A 62 -6.36 -4.91 19.09
CA CYS A 62 -6.94 -5.07 20.42
C CYS A 62 -6.97 -3.77 21.23
N SER A 63 -6.01 -2.87 21.02
CA SER A 63 -5.96 -1.57 21.68
C SER A 63 -6.95 -0.54 21.09
N HIS A 64 -7.29 -0.67 19.80
CA HIS A 64 -8.20 0.24 19.10
C HIS A 64 -9.14 -0.54 18.16
N PRO A 65 -10.05 -1.37 18.73
CA PRO A 65 -10.96 -2.18 17.92
C PRO A 65 -11.94 -1.31 17.13
N GLU A 66 -12.25 -1.74 15.89
CA GLU A 66 -13.20 -1.03 15.02
C GLU A 66 -14.66 -1.30 15.40
N ASP A 67 -14.93 -2.45 16.02
CA ASP A 67 -16.27 -3.03 16.24
C ASP A 67 -16.79 -2.86 17.68
N ARG A 68 -15.90 -2.55 18.63
CA ARG A 68 -16.20 -2.33 20.05
C ARG A 68 -15.45 -1.11 20.61
N PRO A 69 -15.84 -0.57 21.77
CA PRO A 69 -15.07 0.47 22.43
C PRO A 69 -13.64 0.00 22.77
N PRO A 70 -12.64 0.91 22.78
CA PRO A 70 -11.31 0.59 23.28
C PRO A 70 -11.35 0.06 24.72
N PRO A 71 -10.43 -0.86 25.10
CA PRO A 71 -10.31 -1.36 26.46
C PRO A 71 -10.05 -0.21 27.45
N GLU A 72 -10.63 -0.27 28.64
CA GLU A 72 -10.49 0.79 29.65
C GLU A 72 -9.18 0.67 30.44
N THR A 73 -8.67 -0.55 30.59
CA THR A 73 -7.44 -0.86 31.34
C THR A 73 -6.46 -1.71 30.53
N GLU A 74 -5.19 -1.74 30.94
CA GLU A 74 -4.20 -2.67 30.38
C GLU A 74 -4.62 -4.13 30.61
N GLU A 75 -5.30 -4.44 31.71
CA GLU A 75 -5.81 -5.78 32.01
C GLU A 75 -6.88 -6.21 30.99
N ASP A 76 -7.85 -5.35 30.69
CA ASP A 76 -8.86 -5.60 29.65
C ASP A 76 -8.21 -5.79 28.27
N MET A 77 -7.16 -5.02 27.99
CA MET A 77 -6.38 -5.18 26.75
C MET A 77 -5.66 -6.52 26.70
N MET A 78 -5.07 -7.00 27.80
CA MET A 78 -4.46 -8.34 27.85
C MET A 78 -5.48 -9.46 27.62
N LEU A 79 -6.67 -9.35 28.22
CA LEU A 79 -7.76 -10.30 27.98
C LEU A 79 -8.19 -10.31 26.51
N ALA A 80 -8.34 -9.13 25.90
CA ALA A 80 -8.63 -9.01 24.48
C ALA A 80 -7.54 -9.66 23.60
N VAL A 81 -6.26 -9.47 23.94
CA VAL A 81 -5.13 -10.11 23.24
C VAL A 81 -5.19 -11.63 23.37
N PHE A 82 -5.51 -12.16 24.56
CA PHE A 82 -5.66 -13.61 24.78
C PHE A 82 -6.81 -14.21 23.97
N GLU A 83 -7.99 -13.57 23.98
CA GLU A 83 -9.15 -14.00 23.20
C GLU A 83 -8.84 -14.02 21.70
N TYR A 84 -8.18 -12.97 21.21
CA TYR A 84 -7.82 -12.87 19.80
C TYR A 84 -6.78 -13.93 19.40
N THR A 85 -5.73 -14.09 20.22
CA THR A 85 -4.68 -15.10 20.01
C THR A 85 -5.28 -16.51 20.02
N GLU A 86 -6.19 -16.80 20.95
CA GLU A 86 -6.91 -18.08 21.01
C GLU A 86 -7.76 -18.32 19.75
N ARG A 87 -8.47 -17.30 19.25
CA ARG A 87 -9.20 -17.42 17.98
C ARG A 87 -8.27 -17.81 16.83
N VAL A 88 -7.11 -17.16 16.73
CA VAL A 88 -6.10 -17.47 15.70
C VAL A 88 -5.58 -18.91 15.84
N VAL A 89 -5.20 -19.32 17.05
CA VAL A 89 -4.73 -20.70 17.31
C VAL A 89 -5.81 -21.73 16.98
N ASN A 90 -7.08 -21.45 17.27
CA ASN A 90 -8.19 -22.37 17.01
C ASN A 90 -8.53 -22.53 15.52
N MET A 91 -8.31 -21.50 14.72
CA MET A 91 -8.44 -21.57 13.25
C MET A 91 -7.30 -22.40 12.61
N VAL A 92 -6.08 -22.23 13.10
CA VAL A 92 -4.88 -22.88 12.52
C VAL A 92 -4.66 -24.30 13.07
N ARG A 93 -4.89 -24.51 14.37
CA ARG A 93 -4.61 -25.79 15.07
C ARG A 93 -3.19 -26.31 14.81
N PRO A 94 -2.13 -25.56 15.17
CA PRO A 94 -0.76 -26.02 14.98
C PRO A 94 -0.55 -27.37 15.68
N ARG A 95 0.22 -28.28 15.06
CA ARG A 95 0.46 -29.64 15.56
C ARG A 95 1.82 -29.84 16.21
N LYS A 96 2.78 -28.94 15.96
CA LYS A 96 4.16 -29.06 16.46
C LYS A 96 4.61 -27.82 17.24
N LEU A 97 4.41 -26.63 16.69
CA LEU A 97 4.99 -25.39 17.23
C LEU A 97 4.01 -24.22 17.21
N LEU A 98 4.00 -23.46 18.30
CA LEU A 98 3.49 -22.09 18.36
C LEU A 98 4.64 -21.14 18.72
N MET A 99 4.99 -20.22 17.82
CA MET A 99 5.96 -19.17 18.08
C MET A 99 5.25 -17.82 18.16
N ILE A 100 5.43 -17.13 19.28
CA ILE A 100 4.90 -15.81 19.58
C ILE A 100 6.06 -14.81 19.50
N ALA A 101 6.02 -13.89 18.55
CA ALA A 101 7.05 -12.88 18.36
C ALA A 101 6.47 -11.48 18.60
N VAL A 102 7.00 -10.79 19.61
CA VAL A 102 6.70 -9.38 19.91
C VAL A 102 7.86 -8.54 19.35
N ASP A 103 7.61 -7.38 18.77
CA ASP A 103 8.71 -6.52 18.30
C ASP A 103 9.70 -6.20 19.42
N GLY A 104 10.99 -6.40 19.13
CA GLY A 104 12.11 -5.89 19.93
C GLY A 104 12.72 -4.63 19.32
N VAL A 105 13.91 -4.26 19.78
CA VAL A 105 14.64 -3.12 19.21
C VAL A 105 14.92 -3.39 17.72
N ALA A 106 14.50 -2.48 16.86
CA ALA A 106 14.63 -2.58 15.41
C ALA A 106 15.94 -1.94 14.90
N PRO A 107 16.39 -2.26 13.67
CA PRO A 107 17.49 -1.57 13.03
C PRO A 107 17.21 -0.08 12.79
N ARG A 108 18.26 0.75 12.70
CA ARG A 108 18.12 2.21 12.50
C ARG A 108 17.28 2.57 11.27
N ALA A 109 17.43 1.83 10.17
CA ALA A 109 16.61 1.99 8.97
C ALA A 109 15.10 1.93 9.29
N LYS A 110 14.65 0.96 10.09
CA LYS A 110 13.25 0.86 10.53
C LYS A 110 12.88 1.93 11.54
N MET A 111 13.78 2.27 12.46
CA MET A 111 13.53 3.30 13.48
C MET A 111 13.14 4.64 12.86
N ASN A 112 13.71 5.02 11.71
CA ASN A 112 13.33 6.25 11.00
C ASN A 112 11.87 6.22 10.54
N GLN A 113 11.43 5.09 9.98
CA GLN A 113 10.02 4.87 9.59
C GLN A 113 9.09 4.90 10.80
N GLN A 114 9.48 4.21 11.89
CA GLN A 114 8.72 4.21 13.14
C GLN A 114 8.61 5.63 13.72
N ARG A 115 9.71 6.39 13.73
CA ARG A 115 9.74 7.79 14.17
C ARG A 115 8.75 8.64 13.38
N SER A 116 8.82 8.60 12.05
CA SER A 116 7.92 9.36 11.18
C SER A 116 6.45 9.03 11.46
N ARG A 117 6.10 7.74 11.58
CA ARG A 117 4.73 7.31 11.91
C ARG A 117 4.26 7.81 13.27
N ARG A 118 5.11 7.79 14.29
CA ARG A 118 4.75 8.17 15.67
C ARG A 118 4.60 9.68 15.84
N PHE A 119 5.48 10.45 15.21
CA PHE A 119 5.35 11.90 15.16
C PHE A 119 4.04 12.31 14.49
N ARG A 120 3.71 11.70 13.33
CA ARG A 120 2.43 11.93 12.65
C ARG A 120 1.23 11.52 13.51
N ALA A 121 1.26 10.33 14.10
CA ALA A 121 0.18 9.84 14.95
C ALA A 121 -0.06 10.75 16.17
N ALA A 122 1.01 11.25 16.80
CA ALA A 122 0.91 12.16 17.93
C ALA A 122 0.38 13.54 17.53
N GLN A 123 0.72 14.03 16.33
CA GLN A 123 0.16 15.26 15.78
C GLN A 123 -1.33 15.09 15.48
N GLU A 124 -1.71 14.03 14.74
CA GLU A 124 -3.10 13.71 14.43
C GLU A 124 -3.95 13.50 15.69
N ALA A 125 -3.41 12.85 16.72
CA ALA A 125 -4.10 12.67 18.00
C ALA A 125 -4.35 14.02 18.69
N ALA A 126 -3.35 14.89 18.69
CA ALA A 126 -3.49 16.21 19.30
C ALA A 126 -4.44 17.13 18.53
N ASP A 127 -4.44 17.06 17.21
CA ASP A 127 -5.38 17.82 16.38
C ASP A 127 -6.82 17.33 16.60
N LYS A 128 -7.03 16.01 16.69
CA LYS A 128 -8.33 15.43 17.09
C LYS A 128 -8.76 15.85 18.50
N ASP A 129 -7.83 15.90 19.45
CA ASP A 129 -8.14 16.33 20.81
C ASP A 129 -8.52 17.83 20.85
N LYS A 130 -7.81 18.69 20.10
CA LYS A 130 -8.19 20.11 19.92
C LYS A 130 -9.58 20.25 19.27
N GLU A 131 -9.85 19.53 18.18
CA GLU A 131 -11.15 19.53 17.51
C GLU A 131 -12.28 19.09 18.45
N LYS A 132 -12.05 18.05 19.26
CA LYS A 132 -13.00 17.60 20.29
C LYS A 132 -13.21 18.67 21.35
N GLU A 133 -12.15 19.31 21.85
CA GLU A 133 -12.27 20.38 22.84
C GLU A 133 -13.06 21.58 22.30
N GLU A 134 -12.83 21.97 21.06
CA GLU A 134 -13.57 23.04 20.37
C GLU A 134 -15.05 22.67 20.17
N PHE A 135 -15.32 21.42 19.77
CA PHE A 135 -16.68 20.90 19.66
C PHE A 135 -17.41 20.91 21.01
N TYR A 136 -16.75 20.50 22.10
CA TYR A 136 -17.32 20.53 23.45
C TYR A 136 -17.59 21.96 23.92
N LYS A 137 -16.71 22.92 23.61
CA LYS A 137 -16.95 24.35 23.86
C LYS A 137 -18.16 24.85 23.07
N MET A 138 -18.31 24.45 21.82
CA MET A 138 -19.48 24.79 21.00
C MET A 138 -20.77 24.19 21.56
N LEU A 139 -20.78 22.92 21.98
CA LEU A 139 -21.95 22.30 22.61
C LEU A 139 -22.40 23.03 23.88
N ARG A 140 -21.44 23.36 24.75
CA ARG A 140 -21.69 24.12 25.98
C ARG A 140 -22.25 25.51 25.66
N SER A 141 -21.76 26.18 24.62
CA SER A 141 -22.30 27.48 24.18
C SER A 141 -23.75 27.39 23.67
N GLN A 142 -24.18 26.21 23.19
CA GLN A 142 -25.54 25.92 22.75
C GLN A 142 -26.43 25.36 23.88
N GLY A 143 -25.95 25.34 25.14
CA GLY A 143 -26.67 24.82 26.29
C GLY A 143 -26.85 23.30 26.29
N LYS A 144 -26.03 22.56 25.53
CA LYS A 144 -26.03 21.10 25.50
C LYS A 144 -24.82 20.55 26.25
N GLU A 145 -25.06 19.63 27.17
CA GLU A 145 -24.01 18.87 27.86
C GLU A 145 -23.47 17.76 26.90
N PRO A 146 -22.15 17.54 26.83
CA PRO A 146 -21.59 16.40 26.10
C PRO A 146 -22.02 15.06 26.72
N GLU A 147 -22.30 14.04 25.90
CA GLU A 147 -22.57 12.68 26.40
C GLU A 147 -21.24 11.99 26.82
N GLY A 148 -21.22 11.44 28.03
CA GLY A 148 -20.08 10.72 28.63
C GLY A 148 -19.74 11.25 30.01
N GLY A 149 -19.64 10.37 31.01
CA GLY A 149 -19.40 10.71 32.42
C GLY A 149 -18.26 11.71 32.60
N ASP A 150 -18.39 12.56 33.62
CA ASP A 150 -17.42 13.57 34.09
C ASP A 150 -17.16 14.80 33.18
N GLY A 151 -17.81 14.90 32.03
CA GLY A 151 -17.84 16.14 31.23
C GLY A 151 -16.49 16.53 30.60
N LYS A 152 -15.50 15.63 30.65
CA LYS A 152 -14.20 15.73 29.97
C LYS A 152 -14.10 14.61 28.91
N PRO A 153 -13.48 14.87 27.75
CA PRO A 153 -13.21 13.80 26.80
C PRO A 153 -12.32 12.73 27.45
N LYS A 154 -12.72 11.45 27.41
CA LYS A 154 -11.88 10.33 27.84
C LYS A 154 -10.58 10.37 27.05
N LYS A 155 -9.44 10.35 27.76
CA LYS A 155 -8.12 10.35 27.14
C LYS A 155 -7.92 9.02 26.42
N THR A 156 -7.58 9.08 25.14
CA THR A 156 -7.29 7.88 24.33
C THR A 156 -6.00 7.23 24.86
N TRP A 157 -5.96 5.90 24.94
CA TRP A 157 -4.76 5.15 25.28
C TRP A 157 -3.63 5.48 24.30
N ASP A 158 -2.42 5.77 24.78
CA ASP A 158 -1.30 6.09 23.89
C ASP A 158 -0.74 4.82 23.25
N SER A 159 -1.10 4.59 21.98
CA SER A 159 -0.57 3.48 21.18
C SER A 159 0.96 3.46 21.07
N ASN A 160 1.65 4.59 21.33
CA ASN A 160 3.11 4.63 21.39
C ASN A 160 3.66 3.78 22.55
N ALA A 161 2.86 3.46 23.57
CA ALA A 161 3.23 2.50 24.62
C ALA A 161 3.57 1.10 24.04
N ILE A 162 3.11 0.78 22.83
CA ILE A 162 3.44 -0.46 22.10
C ILE A 162 4.84 -0.33 21.48
N THR A 163 5.87 -0.27 22.32
CA THR A 163 7.28 -0.15 21.93
C THR A 163 8.18 -0.87 22.91
N PRO A 164 9.26 -1.55 22.45
CA PRO A 164 10.27 -2.11 23.35
C PRO A 164 10.79 -1.11 24.39
N GLY A 165 10.88 -1.55 25.64
CA GLY A 165 11.39 -0.75 26.76
C GLY A 165 10.34 0.02 27.55
N THR A 166 9.06 -0.04 27.15
CA THR A 166 7.97 0.53 27.95
C THR A 166 7.49 -0.45 29.02
N PRO A 167 6.93 0.04 30.15
CA PRO A 167 6.32 -0.83 31.16
C PRO A 167 5.21 -1.72 30.60
N PHE A 168 4.46 -1.23 29.62
CA PHE A 168 3.42 -1.97 28.92
C PHE A 168 3.96 -3.27 28.29
N MET A 169 5.13 -3.22 27.64
CA MET A 169 5.73 -4.40 27.01
C MET A 169 6.18 -5.45 28.03
N ASP A 170 6.62 -5.03 29.23
CA ASP A 170 6.96 -5.95 30.32
C ASP A 170 5.71 -6.68 30.84
N ILE A 171 4.60 -5.94 30.99
CA ILE A 171 3.29 -6.50 31.38
C ILE A 171 2.80 -7.47 30.32
N LEU A 172 2.88 -7.11 29.03
CA LEU A 172 2.52 -8.00 27.92
C LEU A 172 3.34 -9.29 27.94
N ALA A 173 4.66 -9.20 28.12
CA ALA A 173 5.53 -10.37 28.17
C ALA A 173 5.22 -11.28 29.37
N ALA A 174 4.99 -10.72 30.55
CA ALA A 174 4.60 -11.48 31.74
C ALA A 174 3.23 -12.17 31.55
N SER A 175 2.27 -11.43 30.98
CA SER A 175 0.91 -11.89 30.70
C SER A 175 0.89 -13.04 29.71
N LEU A 176 1.65 -12.93 28.59
CA LEU A 176 1.78 -14.00 27.60
C LEU A 176 2.41 -15.26 28.18
N ARG A 177 3.47 -15.12 29.01
CA ARG A 177 4.10 -16.27 29.69
C ARG A 177 3.10 -16.98 30.60
N TYR A 178 2.37 -16.23 31.42
CA TYR A 178 1.34 -16.79 32.30
C TYR A 178 0.25 -17.49 31.49
N TRP A 179 -0.27 -16.84 30.44
CA TRP A 179 -1.34 -17.39 29.62
C TRP A 179 -0.93 -18.66 28.88
N CYS A 180 0.27 -18.71 28.29
CA CYS A 180 0.77 -19.93 27.66
C CYS A 180 0.95 -21.06 28.69
N ALA A 181 1.48 -20.76 29.88
CA ALA A 181 1.59 -21.75 30.96
C ALA A 181 0.21 -22.26 31.39
N TYR A 182 -0.77 -21.37 31.55
CA TYR A 182 -2.15 -21.73 31.84
C TYR A 182 -2.72 -22.67 30.76
N LYS A 183 -2.61 -22.30 29.47
CA LYS A 183 -3.11 -23.12 28.35
C LYS A 183 -2.45 -24.50 28.30
N LEU A 184 -1.13 -24.60 28.50
CA LEU A 184 -0.43 -25.89 28.56
C LEU A 184 -0.95 -26.81 29.67
N ASN A 185 -1.45 -26.25 30.79
CA ASN A 185 -1.96 -27.02 31.92
C ASN A 185 -3.46 -27.33 31.83
N THR A 186 -4.23 -26.53 31.08
CA THR A 186 -5.70 -26.64 31.07
C THR A 186 -6.28 -27.13 29.74
N ASP A 187 -5.60 -26.93 28.62
CA ASP A 187 -6.11 -27.25 27.29
C ASP A 187 -5.40 -28.47 26.69
N PRO A 188 -6.09 -29.62 26.52
CA PRO A 188 -5.52 -30.82 25.93
C PRO A 188 -4.98 -30.65 24.50
N ALA A 189 -5.44 -29.65 23.74
CA ALA A 189 -4.88 -29.38 22.41
C ALA A 189 -3.47 -28.79 22.48
N TRP A 190 -3.10 -28.17 23.60
CA TRP A 190 -1.80 -27.52 23.81
C TRP A 190 -0.76 -28.45 24.43
N GLU A 191 -1.17 -29.57 25.04
CA GLU A 191 -0.32 -30.51 25.78
C GLU A 191 0.97 -30.90 25.03
N LYS A 192 0.88 -31.10 23.70
CA LYS A 192 2.00 -31.54 22.85
C LYS A 192 2.66 -30.40 22.07
N LEU A 193 2.16 -29.17 22.18
CA LEU A 193 2.72 -28.03 21.45
C LEU A 193 4.00 -27.54 22.10
N LYS A 194 5.03 -27.32 21.28
CA LYS A 194 6.19 -26.53 21.70
C LYS A 194 5.83 -25.06 21.58
N ILE A 195 6.02 -24.30 22.65
CA ILE A 195 5.74 -22.85 22.67
C ILE A 195 7.07 -22.10 22.78
N ILE A 196 7.29 -21.15 21.86
CA ILE A 196 8.42 -20.23 21.89
C ILE A 196 7.86 -18.81 22.03
N ILE A 197 8.30 -18.08 23.05
CA ILE A 197 7.97 -16.66 23.23
C ILE A 197 9.25 -15.86 23.02
N SER A 198 9.26 -15.03 21.97
CA SER A 198 10.31 -14.04 21.71
C SER A 198 9.74 -12.65 22.01
N ASP A 199 9.90 -12.20 23.25
CA ASP A 199 9.38 -10.91 23.72
C ASP A 199 10.21 -9.71 23.20
N ALA A 200 9.84 -8.51 23.65
CA ALA A 200 10.46 -7.26 23.25
C ALA A 200 11.92 -7.09 23.75
N THR A 201 12.40 -7.96 24.65
CA THR A 201 13.79 -7.92 25.12
C THR A 201 14.76 -8.54 24.11
N VAL A 202 14.25 -9.35 23.19
CA VAL A 202 15.02 -9.93 22.08
C VAL A 202 14.99 -8.96 20.89
N PRO A 203 16.13 -8.37 20.48
CA PRO A 203 16.20 -7.42 19.36
C PRO A 203 15.70 -8.00 18.04
N GLY A 204 15.13 -7.14 17.21
CA GLY A 204 14.57 -7.45 15.89
C GLY A 204 13.05 -7.34 15.86
N GLU A 205 12.53 -6.98 14.68
CA GLU A 205 11.09 -6.99 14.39
C GLU A 205 10.53 -8.41 14.48
N GLY A 206 9.28 -8.55 14.92
CA GLY A 206 8.61 -9.83 15.16
C GLY A 206 8.64 -10.72 13.93
N GLU A 207 8.29 -10.16 12.77
CA GLU A 207 8.36 -10.86 11.48
C GLU A 207 9.78 -11.34 11.14
N HIS A 208 10.82 -10.53 11.35
CA HIS A 208 12.18 -10.92 11.04
C HIS A 208 12.76 -11.92 12.05
N LYS A 209 12.31 -11.90 13.32
CA LYS A 209 12.63 -12.94 14.31
C LYS A 209 12.01 -14.29 13.91
N ILE A 210 10.78 -14.27 13.40
CA ILE A 210 10.12 -15.46 12.83
C ILE A 210 10.91 -15.98 11.63
N MET A 211 11.27 -15.11 10.68
CA MET A 211 12.02 -15.52 9.48
C MET A 211 13.41 -16.06 9.82
N GLN A 212 14.10 -15.45 10.78
CA GLN A 212 15.37 -15.96 11.29
C GLN A 212 15.21 -17.35 11.92
N PHE A 213 14.13 -17.58 12.69
CA PHE A 213 13.83 -18.89 13.23
C PHE A 213 13.59 -19.92 12.11
N VAL A 214 12.74 -19.62 11.14
CA VAL A 214 12.46 -20.51 9.99
C VAL A 214 13.76 -20.88 9.25
N ARG A 215 14.60 -19.90 8.93
CA ARG A 215 15.92 -20.15 8.29
C ARG A 215 16.84 -21.01 9.15
N SER A 216 16.87 -20.76 10.46
CA SER A 216 17.68 -21.57 11.38
C SER A 216 17.23 -23.03 11.43
N GLN A 217 15.91 -23.26 11.32
CA GLN A 217 15.37 -24.61 11.24
C GLN A 217 15.73 -25.26 9.91
N ARG A 218 15.56 -24.58 8.76
CA ARG A 218 15.92 -25.11 7.44
C ARG A 218 17.39 -25.55 7.34
N ASN A 219 18.29 -24.82 8.00
CA ASN A 219 19.71 -25.16 8.06
C ASN A 219 20.04 -26.38 8.94
N SER A 220 19.08 -26.86 9.73
CA SER A 220 19.23 -28.02 10.59
C SER A 220 19.11 -29.32 9.78
N PRO A 221 20.02 -30.30 9.92
CA PRO A 221 19.91 -31.60 9.26
C PRO A 221 18.66 -32.41 9.64
N GLN A 222 18.03 -32.09 10.77
CA GLN A 222 16.82 -32.76 11.25
C GLN A 222 15.52 -32.08 10.79
N HIS A 223 15.60 -31.01 9.99
CA HIS A 223 14.43 -30.32 9.48
C HIS A 223 13.65 -31.18 8.50
N ASP A 224 12.33 -31.22 8.71
CA ASP A 224 11.40 -31.82 7.77
C ASP A 224 11.07 -30.80 6.67
N PRO A 225 11.50 -31.02 5.41
CA PRO A 225 11.28 -30.09 4.31
C PRO A 225 9.80 -29.98 3.88
N ASN A 226 8.91 -30.81 4.45
CA ASN A 226 7.47 -30.72 4.25
C ASN A 226 6.74 -30.10 5.44
N THR A 227 7.46 -29.44 6.34
CA THR A 227 6.85 -28.70 7.44
C THR A 227 5.86 -27.67 6.88
N ARG A 228 4.65 -27.63 7.44
CA ARG A 228 3.60 -26.69 7.02
C ARG A 228 3.56 -25.47 7.93
N HIS A 229 3.88 -24.32 7.35
CA HIS A 229 4.06 -23.05 8.04
C HIS A 229 2.84 -22.15 7.86
N VAL A 230 2.37 -21.58 8.97
CA VAL A 230 1.37 -20.50 8.96
C VAL A 230 1.92 -19.31 9.73
N MET A 231 1.95 -18.16 9.09
CA MET A 231 2.28 -16.90 9.75
C MET A 231 1.06 -16.00 9.81
N TYR A 232 0.72 -15.52 11.01
CA TYR A 232 -0.28 -14.47 11.19
C TYR A 232 0.39 -13.10 11.22
N GLY A 233 -0.18 -12.16 10.48
CA GLY A 233 0.12 -10.74 10.60
C GLY A 233 -0.58 -9.92 9.54
N LEU A 234 -0.53 -8.60 9.68
CA LEU A 234 -1.23 -7.67 8.80
C LEU A 234 -0.34 -7.08 7.71
N ASP A 235 0.99 -7.15 7.85
CA ASP A 235 1.92 -6.46 6.99
C ASP A 235 1.96 -7.01 5.55
N ALA A 236 2.23 -6.11 4.59
CA ALA A 236 2.32 -6.45 3.17
C ALA A 236 3.56 -7.32 2.89
N ASP A 237 4.59 -7.11 3.69
CA ASP A 237 5.91 -7.70 3.48
C ASP A 237 5.93 -9.18 3.85
N LEU A 238 4.96 -9.65 4.64
CA LEU A 238 4.83 -11.06 5.02
C LEU A 238 4.79 -12.01 3.83
N ILE A 239 4.17 -11.60 2.70
CA ILE A 239 4.13 -12.46 1.51
C ILE A 239 5.47 -12.54 0.81
N MET A 240 6.24 -11.44 0.83
CA MET A 240 7.61 -11.40 0.31
C MET A 240 8.53 -12.22 1.21
N LEU A 241 8.41 -12.07 2.53
CA LEU A 241 9.16 -12.85 3.50
C LEU A 241 8.81 -14.34 3.40
N GLY A 242 7.53 -14.68 3.23
CA GLY A 242 7.06 -16.05 2.98
C GLY A 242 7.71 -16.67 1.74
N LEU A 243 7.79 -15.94 0.63
CA LEU A 243 8.52 -16.37 -0.57
C LEU A 243 10.02 -16.55 -0.31
N ALA A 244 10.65 -15.57 0.35
CA ALA A 244 12.08 -15.58 0.69
C ALA A 244 12.47 -16.71 1.66
N THR A 245 11.50 -17.33 2.34
CA THR A 245 11.78 -18.54 3.14
C THR A 245 12.11 -19.74 2.27
N HIS A 246 11.69 -19.79 1.00
CA HIS A 246 11.71 -20.98 0.13
C HIS A 246 11.11 -22.24 0.76
N GLU A 247 10.20 -22.09 1.73
CA GLU A 247 9.40 -23.21 2.23
C GLU A 247 8.24 -23.49 1.28
N PRO A 248 8.09 -24.73 0.79
CA PRO A 248 7.06 -25.06 -0.20
C PRO A 248 5.64 -24.91 0.37
N HIS A 249 5.46 -25.21 1.66
CA HIS A 249 4.16 -25.20 2.33
C HIS A 249 4.04 -24.03 3.30
N PHE A 250 3.93 -22.81 2.76
CA PHE A 250 3.78 -21.59 3.54
C PHE A 250 2.45 -20.89 3.28
N ARG A 251 1.76 -20.46 4.35
CA ARG A 251 0.54 -19.65 4.28
C ARG A 251 0.63 -18.45 5.19
N ILE A 252 -0.05 -17.38 4.80
CA ILE A 252 -0.28 -16.22 5.65
C ILE A 252 -1.75 -16.20 6.04
N LEU A 253 -1.99 -15.99 7.33
CA LEU A 253 -3.32 -15.78 7.88
C LEU A 253 -3.48 -14.30 8.20
N ARG A 254 -4.58 -13.70 7.73
CA ARG A 254 -4.88 -12.29 8.01
C ARG A 254 -6.38 -12.05 8.04
N GLU A 255 -6.77 -10.92 8.61
CA GLU A 255 -8.13 -10.43 8.49
C GLU A 255 -8.44 -10.01 7.05
N ASP A 256 -9.69 -10.21 6.63
CA ASP A 256 -10.20 -9.71 5.37
C ASP A 256 -10.52 -8.21 5.48
N VAL A 257 -9.60 -7.40 4.97
CA VAL A 257 -9.74 -5.94 4.93
C VAL A 257 -10.84 -5.51 3.95
N PHE A 258 -11.21 -6.36 2.99
CA PHE A 258 -12.21 -6.04 1.97
C PHE A 258 -13.61 -6.52 2.30
N ALA A 259 -13.81 -7.27 3.40
CA ALA A 259 -15.13 -7.77 3.80
C ALA A 259 -16.19 -6.65 3.86
N ASN A 260 -15.81 -5.45 4.31
CA ASN A 260 -16.69 -4.28 4.39
C ASN A 260 -16.86 -3.53 3.05
N ASP A 261 -15.92 -3.67 2.10
CA ASP A 261 -16.02 -3.10 0.75
C ASP A 261 -17.07 -3.85 -0.10
N THR A 262 -17.43 -5.07 0.28
CA THR A 262 -18.33 -5.99 -0.45
C THR A 262 -19.83 -5.81 -0.19
N LYS A 263 -20.29 -4.75 0.49
CA LYS A 263 -21.73 -4.42 0.58
C LYS A 263 -22.11 -3.36 -0.47
N PRO A 264 -22.34 -3.73 -1.74
CA PRO A 264 -22.77 -2.78 -2.76
C PRO A 264 -24.09 -2.12 -2.32
N GLY A 265 -24.12 -0.79 -2.35
CA GLY A 265 -25.30 0.01 -2.04
C GLY A 265 -25.41 0.51 -0.59
N CYS A 266 -24.49 0.12 0.31
CA CYS A 266 -24.45 0.60 1.69
C CYS A 266 -23.37 1.68 1.91
N CYS A 267 -23.69 2.66 2.75
CA CYS A 267 -22.78 3.72 3.16
C CYS A 267 -21.60 3.14 3.96
N ARG A 268 -20.37 3.52 3.59
CA ARG A 268 -19.13 3.02 4.23
C ARG A 268 -18.91 3.53 5.66
N ILE A 269 -19.67 4.53 6.10
CA ILE A 269 -19.51 5.15 7.43
C ILE A 269 -20.54 4.60 8.42
N CYS A 270 -21.82 4.51 8.04
CA CYS A 270 -22.88 4.05 8.95
C CYS A 270 -23.48 2.68 8.58
N GLY A 271 -23.04 2.08 7.47
CA GLY A 271 -23.52 0.78 6.99
C GLY A 271 -24.93 0.78 6.41
N GLN A 272 -25.63 1.93 6.35
CA GLN A 272 -27.00 2.00 5.84
C GLN A 272 -27.07 2.12 4.32
N PRO A 273 -28.04 1.46 3.66
CA PRO A 273 -28.25 1.63 2.23
C PRO A 273 -28.75 3.02 1.86
N GLY A 274 -28.51 3.44 0.61
CA GLY A 274 -29.20 4.59 0.01
C GLY A 274 -28.49 5.96 0.09
N HIS A 275 -27.26 6.04 0.58
CA HIS A 275 -26.44 7.26 0.49
C HIS A 275 -24.95 6.96 0.38
N MET A 276 -24.17 7.91 -0.17
CA MET A 276 -22.71 7.79 -0.24
C MET A 276 -22.05 8.20 1.08
N ALA A 277 -20.82 7.74 1.33
CA ALA A 277 -20.07 8.09 2.53
C ALA A 277 -19.95 9.61 2.76
N ALA A 278 -19.83 10.38 1.68
CA ALA A 278 -19.76 11.85 1.72
C ALA A 278 -21.07 12.52 2.21
N GLU A 279 -22.19 11.81 2.17
CA GLU A 279 -23.53 12.30 2.55
C GLU A 279 -23.98 11.70 3.89
N CYS A 280 -23.09 10.95 4.57
CA CYS A 280 -23.40 10.28 5.81
C CYS A 280 -23.46 11.28 6.97
N LYS A 281 -24.59 11.32 7.68
CA LYS A 281 -24.76 12.13 8.90
C LYS A 281 -24.19 11.46 10.16
N GLY A 282 -23.46 10.35 10.02
CA GLY A 282 -22.84 9.62 11.14
C GLY A 282 -23.83 8.94 12.09
N VAL A 283 -25.13 8.88 11.75
CA VAL A 283 -26.14 8.27 12.60
C VAL A 283 -26.06 6.75 12.49
N PRO A 284 -25.73 6.01 13.56
CA PRO A 284 -25.70 4.55 13.52
C PRO A 284 -27.09 3.97 13.26
N ALA A 285 -27.15 2.74 12.74
CA ALA A 285 -28.42 2.06 12.50
C ALA A 285 -29.29 2.03 13.78
N LYS A 286 -30.58 2.39 13.64
CA LYS A 286 -31.54 2.38 14.76
C LYS A 286 -31.54 0.97 15.39
N LYS A 287 -31.31 0.93 16.70
CA LYS A 287 -31.46 -0.28 17.51
C LYS A 287 -32.95 -0.65 17.50
N GLU A 288 -33.30 -1.83 16.99
CA GLU A 288 -34.67 -2.36 17.07
C GLU A 288 -34.81 -3.19 18.36
N GLY A 289 -35.79 -2.84 19.20
CA GLY A 289 -36.12 -3.54 20.46
C GLY A 289 -36.33 -2.58 21.65
N GLU A 290 -37.29 -2.90 22.53
CA GLU A 290 -37.69 -2.07 23.69
C GLU A 290 -36.56 -1.82 24.71
N PHE A 291 -35.45 -2.55 24.63
CA PHE A 291 -34.27 -2.40 25.51
C PHE A 291 -32.93 -2.30 24.74
N GLY A 292 -32.95 -2.04 23.43
CA GLY A 292 -31.71 -1.78 22.67
C GLY A 292 -30.70 -2.94 22.61
N GLU A 293 -31.14 -4.18 22.83
CA GLU A 293 -30.31 -5.38 22.71
C GLU A 293 -30.08 -5.75 21.24
N LYS A 294 -28.82 -5.84 20.82
CA LYS A 294 -28.47 -6.56 19.58
C LYS A 294 -28.71 -8.05 19.82
N LYS A 295 -29.75 -8.64 19.22
CA LYS A 295 -29.82 -10.11 19.11
C LYS A 295 -28.64 -10.57 18.24
N GLY A 296 -27.61 -11.13 18.90
CA GLY A 296 -26.35 -11.54 18.29
C GLY A 296 -25.32 -10.41 18.27
N GLY A 297 -24.11 -10.69 18.75
CA GLY A 297 -22.97 -9.77 18.64
C GLY A 297 -22.74 -9.32 17.19
N ALA A 298 -22.00 -8.24 16.99
CA ALA A 298 -21.57 -7.86 15.64
C ALA A 298 -20.86 -9.08 14.99
N PRO A 299 -21.14 -9.38 13.71
CA PRO A 299 -20.50 -10.50 13.04
C PRO A 299 -18.99 -10.32 13.11
N LEU A 300 -18.29 -11.37 13.57
CA LEU A 300 -16.84 -11.35 13.69
C LEU A 300 -16.21 -11.06 12.32
N LYS A 301 -15.16 -10.24 12.32
CA LYS A 301 -14.40 -9.95 11.10
C LYS A 301 -13.82 -11.26 10.53
N PRO A 302 -14.08 -11.59 9.25
CA PRO A 302 -13.63 -12.85 8.69
C PRO A 302 -12.13 -12.84 8.41
N PHE A 303 -11.54 -14.04 8.38
CA PHE A 303 -10.15 -14.26 8.02
C PHE A 303 -10.01 -14.88 6.63
N ILE A 304 -8.84 -14.66 6.03
CA ILE A 304 -8.44 -15.21 4.74
C ILE A 304 -7.05 -15.85 4.82
N TRP A 305 -6.89 -16.90 4.01
CA TRP A 305 -5.59 -17.50 3.69
C TRP A 305 -4.96 -16.78 2.51
N LEU A 306 -3.66 -16.50 2.59
CA LEU A 306 -2.81 -16.24 1.43
C LEU A 306 -1.89 -17.44 1.20
N HIS A 307 -2.05 -18.08 0.05
CA HIS A 307 -1.32 -19.28 -0.32
C HIS A 307 -0.03 -18.92 -1.06
N VAL A 308 1.11 -18.97 -0.37
CA VAL A 308 2.42 -18.70 -0.98
C VAL A 308 2.75 -19.73 -2.06
N ALA A 309 2.40 -21.00 -1.84
CA ALA A 309 2.55 -22.07 -2.85
C ALA A 309 1.85 -21.74 -4.18
N VAL A 310 0.60 -21.25 -4.13
CA VAL A 310 -0.15 -20.87 -5.32
C VAL A 310 0.45 -19.64 -5.99
N LEU A 311 0.94 -18.67 -5.20
CA LEU A 311 1.67 -17.53 -5.75
C LEU A 311 2.94 -17.96 -6.50
N ARG A 312 3.68 -18.93 -5.97
CA ARG A 312 4.86 -19.51 -6.63
C ARG A 312 4.51 -20.11 -7.99
N GLU A 313 3.37 -20.80 -8.10
CA GLU A 313 2.90 -21.32 -9.39
C GLU A 313 2.58 -20.20 -10.39
N TYR A 314 1.91 -19.14 -9.95
CA TYR A 314 1.66 -17.97 -10.80
C TYR A 314 2.96 -17.34 -11.29
N LEU A 315 3.92 -17.13 -10.37
CA LEU A 315 5.20 -16.53 -10.69
C LEU A 315 6.07 -17.44 -11.55
N ALA A 316 5.96 -18.77 -11.42
CA ALA A 316 6.65 -19.70 -12.31
C ALA A 316 6.24 -19.54 -13.78
N VAL A 317 4.98 -19.22 -14.03
CA VAL A 317 4.50 -18.93 -15.39
C VAL A 317 4.91 -17.51 -15.81
N GLU A 318 4.71 -16.51 -14.95
CA GLU A 318 4.97 -15.10 -15.26
C GLU A 318 6.46 -14.81 -15.54
N MET A 319 7.33 -15.43 -14.76
CA MET A 319 8.78 -15.23 -14.79
C MET A 319 9.51 -16.17 -15.76
N SER A 320 8.79 -17.09 -16.40
CA SER A 320 9.41 -17.99 -17.39
C SER A 320 9.76 -17.24 -18.67
N VAL A 321 11.05 -17.27 -19.04
CA VAL A 321 11.55 -16.65 -20.27
C VAL A 321 11.92 -17.75 -21.27
N PRO A 322 11.21 -17.88 -22.41
CA PRO A 322 11.55 -18.85 -23.44
C PRO A 322 12.93 -18.59 -24.04
N ASN A 323 13.68 -19.65 -24.33
CA ASN A 323 14.99 -19.59 -25.00
C ASN A 323 16.05 -18.74 -24.28
N GLN A 324 15.94 -18.55 -22.96
CA GLN A 324 16.97 -17.87 -22.18
C GLN A 324 18.32 -18.63 -22.21
N PRO A 325 19.47 -17.94 -22.05
CA PRO A 325 20.79 -18.52 -22.29
C PRO A 325 21.27 -19.51 -21.21
N PHE A 326 20.51 -19.69 -20.12
CA PHE A 326 20.82 -20.61 -19.03
C PHE A 326 19.55 -21.31 -18.52
N LYS A 327 19.70 -22.38 -17.73
CA LYS A 327 18.56 -23.16 -17.22
C LYS A 327 17.69 -22.30 -16.29
N PHE A 328 16.37 -22.31 -16.51
CA PHE A 328 15.42 -21.65 -15.62
C PHE A 328 15.39 -22.31 -14.25
N ASP A 329 15.54 -21.48 -13.22
CA ASP A 329 15.44 -21.80 -11.80
C ASP A 329 14.37 -20.88 -11.18
N LEU A 330 13.30 -21.50 -10.68
CA LEU A 330 12.18 -20.78 -10.08
C LEU A 330 12.61 -20.04 -8.82
N GLU A 331 13.40 -20.67 -7.95
CA GLU A 331 13.76 -20.06 -6.66
C GLU A 331 14.55 -18.77 -6.88
N ARG A 332 15.47 -18.78 -7.85
CA ARG A 332 16.26 -17.60 -8.22
C ARG A 332 15.45 -16.52 -8.93
N ALA A 333 14.44 -16.91 -9.71
CA ALA A 333 13.50 -15.96 -10.30
C ALA A 333 12.62 -15.30 -9.23
N LEU A 334 12.22 -16.05 -8.18
CA LEU A 334 11.47 -15.52 -7.06
C LEU A 334 12.30 -14.52 -6.24
N ASP A 335 13.59 -14.79 -6.02
CA ASP A 335 14.49 -13.84 -5.35
C ASP A 335 14.59 -12.52 -6.11
N ASP A 336 14.76 -12.59 -7.43
CA ASP A 336 14.77 -11.41 -8.30
C ASP A 336 13.42 -10.67 -8.25
N TRP A 337 12.30 -11.40 -8.21
CA TRP A 337 10.98 -10.80 -8.10
C TRP A 337 10.78 -10.06 -6.78
N VAL A 338 11.21 -10.66 -5.65
CA VAL A 338 11.21 -10.03 -4.33
C VAL A 338 12.08 -8.76 -4.35
N PHE A 339 13.29 -8.86 -4.89
CA PHE A 339 14.20 -7.70 -5.02
C PHE A 339 13.59 -6.58 -5.87
N MET A 340 12.97 -6.91 -7.00
CA MET A 340 12.27 -5.91 -7.84
C MET A 340 11.13 -5.23 -7.10
N CYS A 341 10.41 -5.95 -6.24
CA CYS A 341 9.35 -5.35 -5.42
C CYS A 341 9.87 -4.28 -4.45
N PHE A 342 11.16 -4.28 -4.09
CA PHE A 342 11.73 -3.24 -3.22
C PHE A 342 11.76 -1.85 -3.87
N PHE A 343 11.87 -1.75 -5.21
CA PHE A 343 11.77 -0.47 -5.93
C PHE A 343 10.36 0.16 -5.85
N VAL A 344 9.37 -0.69 -5.56
CA VAL A 344 8.00 -0.42 -5.07
C VAL A 344 7.89 0.71 -4.01
N GLY A 345 8.93 0.79 -3.17
CA GLY A 345 9.01 1.52 -1.91
C GLY A 345 8.58 0.69 -0.69
N ASN A 346 9.53 0.30 0.13
CA ASN A 346 9.35 -0.52 1.34
C ASN A 346 9.43 0.36 2.61
N ASP A 347 9.51 -0.27 3.79
CA ASP A 347 9.63 0.46 5.05
C ASP A 347 10.98 1.19 5.26
N PHE A 348 12.00 0.82 4.51
CA PHE A 348 13.38 1.30 4.68
C PHE A 348 13.77 2.33 3.62
N LEU A 349 13.13 2.28 2.44
CA LEU A 349 13.42 3.13 1.30
C LEU A 349 12.14 3.75 0.70
N PRO A 350 12.17 5.05 0.33
CA PRO A 350 11.08 5.67 -0.40
C PRO A 350 10.92 5.02 -1.78
N HIS A 351 9.70 5.03 -2.32
CA HIS A 351 9.45 4.53 -3.69
C HIS A 351 10.14 5.41 -4.73
N LEU A 352 10.61 4.81 -5.82
CA LEU A 352 11.13 5.59 -6.95
C LEU A 352 10.00 6.46 -7.54
N PRO A 353 10.26 7.72 -7.95
CA PRO A 353 9.20 8.61 -8.45
C PRO A 353 8.42 8.03 -9.64
N SER A 354 9.09 7.24 -10.48
CA SER A 354 8.54 6.59 -11.67
C SER A 354 7.80 5.27 -11.39
N LEU A 355 7.74 4.79 -10.14
CA LEU A 355 7.09 3.53 -9.78
C LEU A 355 5.96 3.72 -8.78
N ASP A 356 4.75 3.30 -9.17
CA ASP A 356 3.60 3.13 -8.28
C ASP A 356 2.92 1.79 -8.61
N ILE A 357 2.60 0.99 -7.58
CA ILE A 357 1.85 -0.26 -7.74
C ILE A 357 0.51 -0.03 -8.45
N ARG A 358 -0.14 1.11 -8.18
CA ARG A 358 -1.44 1.48 -8.80
C ARG A 358 -1.32 1.76 -10.29
N GLU A 359 -0.10 1.95 -10.79
CA GLU A 359 0.24 2.26 -12.18
C GLU A 359 1.01 1.12 -12.86
N GLN A 360 0.85 -0.11 -12.37
CA GLN A 360 1.49 -1.32 -12.92
C GLN A 360 3.03 -1.31 -12.78
N GLY A 361 3.57 -0.63 -11.77
CA GLY A 361 5.03 -0.54 -11.58
C GLY A 361 5.74 -1.89 -11.49
N ILE A 362 5.14 -2.89 -10.82
CA ILE A 362 5.70 -4.25 -10.74
C ILE A 362 5.70 -4.93 -12.12
N ASP A 363 4.62 -4.78 -12.89
CA ASP A 363 4.52 -5.34 -14.25
C ASP A 363 5.58 -4.74 -15.19
N THR A 364 5.83 -3.43 -15.08
CA THR A 364 6.90 -2.75 -15.81
C THR A 364 8.27 -3.32 -15.47
N LEU A 365 8.56 -3.54 -14.19
CA LEU A 365 9.84 -4.14 -13.76
C LEU A 365 10.01 -5.57 -14.26
N ILE A 366 8.97 -6.40 -14.20
CA ILE A 366 9.00 -7.77 -14.75
C ILE A 366 9.26 -7.74 -16.25
N ALA A 367 8.61 -6.85 -17.00
CA ALA A 367 8.86 -6.69 -18.43
C ALA A 367 10.31 -6.33 -18.72
N ILE A 368 10.86 -5.33 -18.02
CA ILE A 368 12.26 -4.92 -18.17
C ILE A 368 13.22 -6.08 -17.82
N TRP A 369 12.96 -6.81 -16.73
CA TRP A 369 13.76 -7.96 -16.31
C TRP A 369 13.77 -9.05 -17.38
N ARG A 370 12.61 -9.38 -17.98
CA ARG A 370 12.52 -10.37 -19.07
C ARG A 370 13.26 -9.92 -20.31
N ASP A 371 13.10 -8.65 -20.70
CA ASP A 371 13.73 -8.10 -21.90
C ASP A 371 15.27 -8.07 -21.79
N ASN A 372 15.80 -7.95 -20.57
CA ASN A 372 17.24 -7.94 -20.30
C ASN A 372 17.82 -9.33 -19.97
N MET A 373 17.02 -10.39 -19.91
CA MET A 373 17.44 -11.73 -19.48
C MET A 373 18.66 -12.27 -20.25
N SER A 374 18.63 -12.10 -21.57
CA SER A 374 19.72 -12.55 -22.46
C SER A 374 21.01 -11.77 -22.22
N THR A 375 20.90 -10.46 -21.94
CA THR A 375 22.05 -9.57 -21.72
C THR A 375 22.66 -9.77 -20.33
N MET A 376 21.81 -9.97 -19.31
CA MET A 376 22.27 -10.20 -17.93
C MET A 376 23.05 -11.52 -17.79
N GLY A 377 22.72 -12.54 -18.59
CA GLY A 377 23.39 -13.84 -18.56
C GLY A 377 23.22 -14.61 -17.23
N GLY A 378 22.31 -14.16 -16.37
CA GLY A 378 22.02 -14.75 -15.07
C GLY A 378 21.02 -13.90 -14.28
N TYR A 379 20.63 -14.38 -13.10
CA TYR A 379 19.75 -13.68 -12.16
C TYR A 379 20.45 -12.49 -11.50
N VAL A 380 19.66 -11.49 -11.08
CA VAL A 380 20.11 -10.25 -10.43
C VAL A 380 20.57 -10.51 -8.99
N THR A 381 19.99 -11.50 -8.32
CA THR A 381 20.22 -11.78 -6.91
C THR A 381 20.68 -13.20 -6.69
N LYS A 382 21.50 -13.41 -5.66
CA LYS A 382 21.97 -14.74 -5.23
C LYS A 382 22.12 -14.77 -3.71
N ASP A 383 21.31 -15.59 -3.04
CA ASP A 383 21.42 -15.85 -1.59
C ASP A 383 21.51 -14.55 -0.77
N GLY A 384 20.65 -13.57 -1.07
CA GLY A 384 20.63 -12.27 -0.38
C GLY A 384 21.63 -11.22 -0.89
N HIS A 385 22.44 -11.54 -1.90
CA HIS A 385 23.42 -10.61 -2.49
C HIS A 385 22.95 -10.16 -3.89
N VAL A 386 23.19 -8.89 -4.22
CA VAL A 386 22.82 -8.30 -5.50
C VAL A 386 24.03 -8.24 -6.45
N ASP A 387 23.81 -8.61 -7.71
CA ASP A 387 24.72 -8.35 -8.82
C ASP A 387 24.42 -6.95 -9.37
N LEU A 388 25.25 -5.99 -8.97
CA LEU A 388 25.02 -4.56 -9.25
C LEU A 388 25.08 -4.24 -10.75
N ALA A 389 25.87 -4.98 -11.53
CA ALA A 389 25.93 -4.79 -12.97
C ALA A 389 24.59 -5.20 -13.63
N ARG A 390 23.97 -6.28 -13.16
CA ARG A 390 22.65 -6.70 -13.63
C ARG A 390 21.53 -5.80 -13.12
N ALA A 391 21.60 -5.36 -11.86
CA ALA A 391 20.63 -4.42 -11.31
C ALA A 391 20.62 -3.10 -12.11
N GLN A 392 21.80 -2.62 -12.54
CA GLN A 392 21.91 -1.43 -13.38
C GLN A 392 21.16 -1.57 -14.71
N LEU A 393 21.19 -2.74 -15.36
CA LEU A 393 20.46 -2.97 -16.62
C LEU A 393 18.94 -2.81 -16.45
N ILE A 394 18.40 -3.19 -15.29
CA ILE A 394 16.97 -2.98 -14.97
C ILE A 394 16.68 -1.49 -14.79
N LEU A 395 17.53 -0.79 -14.05
CA LEU A 395 17.37 0.64 -13.79
C LEU A 395 17.53 1.48 -15.07
N GLU A 396 18.46 1.12 -15.96
CA GLU A 396 18.59 1.72 -17.30
C GLU A 396 17.36 1.46 -18.17
N GLY A 397 16.76 0.28 -18.06
CA GLY A 397 15.49 -0.05 -18.72
C GLY A 397 14.34 0.83 -18.23
N LEU A 398 14.29 1.11 -16.92
CA LEU A 398 13.30 1.98 -16.30
C LEU A 398 13.55 3.45 -16.67
N ALA A 399 14.81 3.91 -16.63
CA ALA A 399 15.23 5.26 -17.01
C ALA A 399 14.73 5.66 -18.40
N LYS A 400 14.78 4.74 -19.38
CA LYS A 400 14.26 4.95 -20.74
C LYS A 400 12.75 5.20 -20.79
N GLN A 401 12.01 4.83 -19.75
CA GLN A 401 10.55 4.93 -19.69
C GLN A 401 10.06 6.06 -18.76
N GLU A 402 10.90 6.65 -17.91
CA GLU A 402 10.49 7.61 -16.87
C GLU A 402 9.70 8.81 -17.43
N ASP A 403 10.22 9.47 -18.46
CA ASP A 403 9.56 10.59 -19.12
C ASP A 403 8.16 10.23 -19.63
N ALA A 404 8.01 9.03 -20.20
CA ALA A 404 6.73 8.55 -20.72
C ALA A 404 5.76 8.21 -19.59
N ILE A 405 6.27 7.68 -18.47
CA ILE A 405 5.48 7.39 -17.27
C ILE A 405 4.92 8.68 -16.69
N PHE A 406 5.74 9.71 -16.48
CA PHE A 406 5.29 10.98 -15.90
C PHE A 406 4.24 11.70 -16.76
N LYS A 407 4.44 11.73 -18.08
CA LYS A 407 3.45 12.30 -19.01
C LYS A 407 2.13 11.54 -18.97
N ARG A 408 2.18 10.20 -19.00
CA ARG A 408 0.97 9.36 -18.92
C ARG A 408 0.24 9.54 -17.60
N ARG A 409 0.96 9.65 -16.48
CA ARG A 409 0.37 9.93 -15.15
C ARG A 409 -0.42 11.23 -15.18
N LYS A 410 0.17 12.30 -15.71
CA LYS A 410 -0.51 13.60 -15.83
C LYS A 410 -1.75 13.53 -16.72
N GLU A 411 -1.68 12.89 -17.88
CA GLU A 411 -2.83 12.71 -18.78
C GLU A 411 -3.99 11.96 -18.10
N VAL A 412 -3.68 10.95 -17.29
CA VAL A 412 -4.68 10.18 -16.53
C VAL A 412 -5.32 11.03 -15.44
N GLU A 413 -4.53 11.83 -14.71
CA GLU A 413 -5.03 12.77 -13.70
C GLU A 413 -5.95 13.82 -14.32
N GLU A 414 -5.53 14.47 -15.41
CA GLU A 414 -6.35 15.45 -16.13
C GLU A 414 -7.67 14.85 -16.64
N ARG A 415 -7.63 13.60 -17.13
CA ARG A 415 -8.84 12.89 -17.55
C ARG A 415 -9.78 12.62 -16.37
N LYS A 416 -9.24 12.22 -15.21
CA LYS A 416 -10.02 11.99 -13.98
C LYS A 416 -10.63 13.29 -13.47
N GLU A 417 -9.87 14.38 -13.43
CA GLU A 417 -10.36 15.70 -13.03
C GLU A 417 -11.44 16.21 -13.99
N ALA A 418 -11.23 16.12 -15.29
CA ALA A 418 -12.24 16.50 -16.28
C ALA A 418 -13.52 15.67 -16.13
N ALA A 419 -13.39 14.37 -15.85
CA ALA A 419 -14.54 13.50 -15.55
C ALA A 419 -15.24 13.87 -14.23
N ALA A 420 -14.49 14.24 -13.18
CA ALA A 420 -15.05 14.71 -11.91
C ALA A 420 -15.78 16.04 -12.05
N LYS A 421 -15.17 17.02 -12.73
CA LYS A 421 -15.79 18.32 -13.06
C LYS A 421 -17.08 18.15 -13.85
N ARG A 422 -17.09 17.26 -14.87
CA ARG A 422 -18.33 16.93 -15.62
C ARG A 422 -19.41 16.33 -14.73
N ARG A 423 -19.06 15.40 -13.83
CA ARG A 423 -20.02 14.79 -12.88
C ARG A 423 -20.58 15.81 -11.90
N ALA A 424 -19.74 16.66 -11.32
CA ALA A 424 -20.17 17.73 -10.42
C ALA A 424 -21.11 18.74 -11.11
N GLN A 425 -20.80 19.13 -12.35
CA GLN A 425 -21.68 20.01 -13.15
C GLN A 425 -23.03 19.36 -13.46
N GLN A 426 -23.06 18.06 -13.76
CA GLN A 426 -24.31 17.33 -13.99
C GLN A 426 -25.13 17.19 -12.70
N ALA A 427 -24.49 16.94 -11.55
CA ALA A 427 -25.15 16.90 -10.25
C ALA A 427 -25.73 18.27 -9.87
N ASN A 428 -24.97 19.36 -10.06
CA ASN A 428 -25.44 20.72 -9.78
C ASN A 428 -26.59 21.14 -10.73
N LYS A 429 -26.56 20.74 -12.00
CA LYS A 429 -27.69 20.93 -12.93
C LYS A 429 -28.95 20.16 -12.53
N ARG A 430 -28.81 18.95 -11.97
CA ARG A 430 -29.93 18.18 -11.41
C ARG A 430 -30.49 18.83 -10.14
N ALA A 431 -29.63 19.27 -9.23
CA ALA A 431 -30.02 19.99 -8.02
C ALA A 431 -30.75 21.31 -8.33
N ARG A 432 -30.28 22.08 -9.32
CA ARG A 432 -30.94 23.32 -9.76
C ARG A 432 -32.27 23.11 -10.49
N ARG A 433 -32.51 21.93 -11.07
CA ARG A 433 -33.81 21.57 -11.68
C ARG A 433 -34.82 21.03 -10.67
N GLY A 434 -34.38 20.68 -9.45
CA GLY A 434 -35.26 20.34 -8.33
C GLY A 434 -35.55 21.58 -7.47
N GLY A 435 -36.31 22.53 -8.02
CA GLY A 435 -36.89 23.64 -7.24
C GLY A 435 -38.16 23.19 -6.51
N PRO A 436 -38.54 23.82 -5.38
CA PRO A 436 -39.53 23.32 -4.42
C PRO A 436 -40.99 23.63 -4.81
N ASN A 437 -41.39 23.33 -6.05
CA ASN A 437 -42.80 23.37 -6.46
C ASN A 437 -43.01 22.39 -7.62
N GLY A 438 -43.74 21.31 -7.36
CA GLY A 438 -44.08 20.29 -8.35
C GLY A 438 -44.65 19.04 -7.70
N ASP A 439 -45.93 19.15 -7.36
CA ASP A 439 -46.96 18.17 -6.99
C ASP A 439 -46.66 16.66 -7.02
N ASP A 440 -47.28 15.98 -6.05
CA ASP A 440 -47.52 14.54 -5.96
C ASP A 440 -47.80 13.86 -7.31
N ALA A 441 -46.91 12.96 -7.73
CA ALA A 441 -47.25 11.89 -8.66
C ALA A 441 -46.41 10.63 -8.37
N PRO A 442 -47.02 9.43 -8.26
CA PRO A 442 -46.29 8.20 -8.01
C PRO A 442 -45.59 7.75 -9.30
N VAL A 443 -44.25 7.76 -9.30
CA VAL A 443 -43.47 7.23 -10.42
C VAL A 443 -43.39 5.71 -10.30
N THR A 444 -44.22 5.02 -11.08
CA THR A 444 -44.02 3.63 -11.46
C THR A 444 -42.78 3.54 -12.39
N PRO A 445 -41.83 2.62 -12.16
CA PRO A 445 -40.76 2.38 -13.12
C PRO A 445 -41.31 1.48 -14.25
N ALA A 446 -41.80 2.10 -15.32
CA ALA A 446 -41.95 1.42 -16.61
C ALA A 446 -40.57 1.39 -17.29
N GLY A 447 -39.78 0.35 -17.01
CA GLY A 447 -38.51 0.06 -17.67
C GLY A 447 -38.61 -1.26 -18.41
N ASN A 448 -38.59 -1.19 -19.75
CA ASN A 448 -38.61 -2.32 -20.67
C ASN A 448 -37.62 -3.43 -20.27
N PHE A 449 -38.20 -4.56 -19.86
CA PHE A 449 -37.52 -5.85 -19.76
C PHE A 449 -37.31 -6.40 -21.18
N MET A 450 -36.05 -6.56 -21.60
CA MET A 450 -35.73 -7.33 -22.81
C MET A 450 -34.76 -8.46 -22.43
N GLY A 451 -35.26 -9.70 -22.51
CA GLY A 451 -34.43 -10.88 -22.73
C GLY A 451 -34.23 -11.85 -21.57
N SER A 452 -35.30 -12.46 -21.06
CA SER A 452 -35.24 -13.71 -20.32
C SER A 452 -34.63 -14.82 -21.20
N ARG A 453 -33.49 -15.41 -20.81
CA ARG A 453 -33.06 -16.72 -21.33
C ARG A 453 -33.60 -17.83 -20.44
N LYS A 454 -34.27 -18.76 -21.11
CA LYS A 454 -35.00 -19.91 -20.56
C LYS A 454 -34.09 -20.82 -19.73
N ARG A 455 -34.69 -21.30 -18.64
CA ARG A 455 -34.25 -22.39 -17.76
C ARG A 455 -34.47 -23.72 -18.47
N GLY A 456 -33.43 -24.55 -18.55
CA GLY A 456 -33.55 -25.95 -18.99
C GLY A 456 -32.51 -26.36 -20.04
N GLU A 457 -31.26 -26.55 -19.61
CA GLU A 457 -30.30 -27.44 -20.26
C GLU A 457 -29.28 -27.89 -19.19
N MET A 458 -29.03 -29.20 -19.11
CA MET A 458 -28.12 -29.84 -18.17
C MET A 458 -26.69 -29.30 -18.35
N VAL A 459 -26.07 -28.86 -17.26
CA VAL A 459 -24.64 -28.55 -17.19
C VAL A 459 -23.86 -29.86 -17.30
N PRO A 460 -22.91 -30.02 -18.24
CA PRO A 460 -22.04 -31.20 -18.26
C PRO A 460 -21.14 -31.21 -17.03
N ASP A 461 -20.93 -32.39 -16.46
CA ASP A 461 -20.07 -32.66 -15.31
C ASP A 461 -18.66 -32.05 -15.48
N ILE A 462 -18.29 -31.13 -14.57
CA ILE A 462 -17.04 -30.37 -14.61
C ILE A 462 -15.82 -31.21 -14.17
N ASN A 463 -16.05 -32.43 -13.68
CA ASN A 463 -15.01 -33.35 -13.20
C ASN A 463 -14.57 -34.40 -14.22
N ALA A 464 -15.02 -34.34 -15.48
CA ALA A 464 -14.65 -35.32 -16.48
C ALA A 464 -13.65 -34.77 -17.53
N LEU A 465 -12.43 -35.35 -17.48
CA LEU A 465 -11.40 -35.51 -18.53
C LEU A 465 -10.22 -34.50 -18.55
N PRO A 466 -9.07 -34.90 -19.12
CA PRO A 466 -8.26 -36.10 -18.89
C PRO A 466 -6.82 -35.72 -18.46
N THR A 467 -6.09 -36.64 -17.84
CA THR A 467 -4.67 -36.48 -17.48
C THR A 467 -3.80 -36.24 -18.73
N PHE A 468 -2.92 -35.24 -18.69
CA PHE A 468 -1.93 -35.00 -19.75
C PHE A 468 -0.49 -35.28 -19.30
N ASN A 469 0.26 -35.86 -20.24
CA ASN A 469 1.68 -36.20 -20.18
C ASN A 469 2.46 -35.07 -20.89
N PRO A 470 3.58 -34.55 -20.34
CA PRO A 470 4.29 -33.41 -20.92
C PRO A 470 5.18 -33.87 -22.09
N GLY A 471 4.84 -33.50 -23.32
CA GLY A 471 5.68 -33.87 -24.46
C GLY A 471 5.25 -33.49 -25.89
N THR A 472 4.13 -32.81 -26.14
CA THR A 472 3.75 -32.45 -27.52
C THR A 472 3.45 -30.96 -27.68
N ALA A 473 4.16 -30.35 -28.62
CA ALA A 473 4.23 -28.92 -28.87
C ALA A 473 3.08 -28.39 -29.75
N GLN A 474 2.68 -27.14 -29.43
CA GLN A 474 2.54 -25.97 -30.33
C GLN A 474 1.81 -26.10 -31.68
N THR A 475 0.75 -25.30 -31.86
CA THR A 475 0.56 -24.44 -33.05
C THR A 475 -0.12 -23.11 -32.66
N SER A 476 0.12 -22.06 -33.45
CA SER A 476 -0.37 -20.67 -33.25
C SER A 476 -1.88 -20.48 -33.51
N SER A 477 -2.65 -21.56 -33.63
CA SER A 477 -4.07 -21.55 -33.99
C SER A 477 -4.98 -22.12 -32.91
N ASP A 478 -4.49 -22.32 -31.68
CA ASP A 478 -5.30 -22.78 -30.54
C ASP A 478 -6.20 -21.64 -29.99
N PRO A 479 -7.55 -21.78 -29.99
CA PRO A 479 -8.48 -20.76 -29.50
C PRO A 479 -8.31 -20.38 -28.02
N ARG A 480 -7.52 -21.14 -27.25
CA ARG A 480 -7.23 -20.91 -25.83
C ARG A 480 -6.15 -19.86 -25.56
N TYR A 481 -5.49 -19.33 -26.60
CA TYR A 481 -4.46 -18.27 -26.50
C TYR A 481 -4.99 -16.85 -26.77
N MET A 482 -6.29 -16.59 -26.63
CA MET A 482 -6.78 -15.20 -26.68
C MET A 482 -6.52 -14.49 -25.34
N THR A 483 -5.52 -13.60 -25.31
CA THR A 483 -5.29 -12.72 -24.16
C THR A 483 -6.41 -11.69 -24.02
N HIS A 484 -6.66 -11.18 -22.81
CA HIS A 484 -7.63 -10.11 -22.57
C HIS A 484 -7.38 -8.89 -23.47
N ASP A 485 -6.11 -8.57 -23.74
CA ASP A 485 -5.74 -7.47 -24.63
C ASP A 485 -6.11 -7.74 -26.10
N MET A 486 -6.02 -8.98 -26.58
CA MET A 486 -6.52 -9.36 -27.92
C MET A 486 -8.04 -9.27 -28.01
N VAL A 487 -8.76 -9.63 -26.95
CA VAL A 487 -10.24 -9.53 -26.89
C VAL A 487 -10.67 -8.06 -26.85
N VAL A 488 -10.02 -7.23 -26.04
CA VAL A 488 -10.28 -5.78 -25.95
C VAL A 488 -9.89 -5.08 -27.25
N ASN A 489 -8.77 -5.42 -27.87
CA ASN A 489 -8.40 -4.87 -29.17
C ASN A 489 -9.37 -5.29 -30.27
N LYS A 490 -9.83 -6.54 -30.29
CA LYS A 490 -10.85 -7.02 -31.23
C LYS A 490 -12.19 -6.32 -31.01
N ALA A 491 -12.59 -6.11 -29.75
CA ALA A 491 -13.78 -5.33 -29.40
C ALA A 491 -13.64 -3.84 -29.78
N ASN A 492 -12.46 -3.26 -29.61
CA ASN A 492 -12.17 -1.87 -30.00
C ASN A 492 -12.15 -1.68 -31.52
N VAL A 493 -11.65 -2.66 -32.28
CA VAL A 493 -11.71 -2.67 -33.75
C VAL A 493 -13.16 -2.83 -34.22
N ALA A 494 -13.94 -3.70 -33.60
CA ALA A 494 -15.37 -3.83 -33.87
C ALA A 494 -16.14 -2.53 -33.55
N ASN A 495 -15.81 -1.86 -32.45
CA ASN A 495 -16.41 -0.57 -32.08
C ASN A 495 -15.98 0.57 -33.02
N LYS A 496 -14.73 0.59 -33.50
CA LYS A 496 -14.28 1.55 -34.53
C LYS A 496 -14.98 1.32 -35.86
N SER A 497 -15.18 0.06 -36.26
CA SER A 497 -15.94 -0.30 -37.46
C SER A 497 -17.42 0.09 -37.32
N ALA A 498 -18.04 -0.16 -36.18
CA ALA A 498 -19.41 0.27 -35.89
C ALA A 498 -19.55 1.80 -35.89
N ALA A 499 -18.58 2.54 -35.32
CA ALA A 499 -18.55 4.00 -35.33
C ALA A 499 -18.33 4.58 -36.73
N ALA A 500 -17.54 3.92 -37.58
CA ALA A 500 -17.36 4.30 -38.98
C ALA A 500 -18.67 4.14 -39.77
N VAL A 501 -19.37 3.02 -39.59
CA VAL A 501 -20.69 2.76 -40.20
C VAL A 501 -21.74 3.76 -39.70
N LEU A 502 -21.69 4.15 -38.42
CA LEU A 502 -22.59 5.16 -37.86
C LEU A 502 -22.30 6.57 -38.40
N LYS A 503 -21.01 6.89 -38.59
CA LYS A 503 -20.56 8.16 -39.20
C LYS A 503 -20.95 8.23 -40.68
N GLU A 504 -20.84 7.13 -41.41
CA GLU A 504 -21.26 7.02 -42.80
C GLU A 504 -22.78 7.18 -42.95
N LYS A 505 -23.58 6.56 -42.07
CA LYS A 505 -25.05 6.77 -42.02
C LYS A 505 -25.45 8.19 -41.69
N LEU A 506 -24.70 8.88 -40.81
CA LEU A 506 -24.94 10.29 -40.47
C LEU A 506 -24.54 11.25 -41.59
N LEU A 507 -23.51 10.90 -42.38
CA LEU A 507 -23.11 11.67 -43.57
C LEU A 507 -24.06 11.45 -44.75
N ALA A 508 -24.60 10.24 -44.91
CA ALA A 508 -25.63 9.93 -45.91
C ALA A 508 -26.95 10.67 -45.64
N GLN A 509 -27.27 10.99 -44.38
CA GLN A 509 -28.42 11.85 -44.02
C GLN A 509 -28.21 13.34 -44.35
N LYS A 510 -26.98 13.77 -44.66
CA LYS A 510 -26.64 15.17 -44.95
C LYS A 510 -26.66 15.53 -46.45
N ASN A 511 -26.83 14.55 -47.35
CA ASN A 511 -26.77 14.72 -48.81
C ASN A 511 -28.08 14.31 -49.53
N GLY A 512 -29.25 14.71 -49.00
CA GLY A 512 -30.52 14.72 -49.74
C GLY A 512 -30.83 16.12 -50.28
N ALA A 513 -31.11 16.22 -51.58
CA ALA A 513 -31.10 17.41 -52.45
C ALA A 513 -32.01 18.62 -52.06
N PRO A 514 -31.76 19.82 -52.64
CA PRO A 514 -32.50 21.07 -52.40
C PRO A 514 -33.50 21.46 -53.53
N ALA A 515 -34.40 22.42 -53.24
CA ALA A 515 -35.12 23.29 -54.19
C ALA A 515 -35.32 24.66 -53.50
N GLU A 516 -35.11 25.86 -54.05
CA GLU A 516 -34.80 26.34 -55.40
C GLU A 516 -34.29 27.81 -55.32
N SER A 517 -33.54 28.26 -56.35
CA SER A 517 -33.22 29.66 -56.74
C SER A 517 -32.14 30.40 -55.91
N GLN A 518 -31.13 31.11 -56.45
CA GLN A 518 -30.86 31.63 -57.79
C GLN A 518 -29.36 31.57 -58.08
N LYS A 519 -29.04 31.23 -59.33
CA LYS A 519 -27.70 31.10 -59.90
C LYS A 519 -27.62 32.16 -60.99
N ASP A 520 -27.04 33.32 -60.70
CA ASP A 520 -26.69 34.37 -61.70
C ASP A 520 -25.73 35.41 -61.10
N ALA A 521 -24.63 34.95 -60.49
CA ALA A 521 -23.56 35.84 -60.04
C ALA A 521 -22.14 35.23 -60.15
N VAL A 522 -21.99 34.12 -60.89
CA VAL A 522 -20.72 33.34 -60.93
C VAL A 522 -20.08 33.30 -62.32
N ASP A 523 -20.70 33.92 -63.33
CA ASP A 523 -20.16 33.95 -64.70
C ASP A 523 -19.51 35.30 -65.09
N GLN A 524 -19.19 36.16 -64.11
CA GLN A 524 -18.35 37.32 -64.35
C GLN A 524 -17.09 37.23 -63.49
N LEU A 525 -15.94 37.16 -64.17
CA LEU A 525 -14.56 37.19 -63.66
C LEU A 525 -14.05 35.79 -63.25
N MET A 526 -13.88 34.84 -64.17
CA MET A 526 -12.82 34.82 -65.19
C MET A 526 -11.45 35.25 -64.61
N GLU A 527 -10.54 34.29 -64.46
CA GLU A 527 -9.30 34.17 -65.28
C GLU A 527 -8.13 34.99 -64.68
N THR A 528 -7.02 34.43 -64.18
CA THR A 528 -5.99 33.69 -64.93
C THR A 528 -4.72 33.47 -64.06
N VAL A 529 -3.86 32.53 -64.50
CA VAL A 529 -2.38 32.35 -64.34
C VAL A 529 -1.73 31.85 -63.03
N ASP A 530 -1.42 30.54 -63.02
CA ASP A 530 -0.09 29.88 -63.14
C ASP A 530 1.19 30.27 -62.32
N THR A 531 1.80 29.20 -61.76
CA THR A 531 3.23 28.79 -61.56
C THR A 531 4.41 29.70 -61.10
N SER A 532 5.21 29.13 -60.17
CA SER A 532 6.70 29.10 -60.05
C SER A 532 7.47 29.88 -58.94
N ALA A 533 8.31 29.10 -58.23
CA ALA A 533 9.66 29.27 -57.62
C ALA A 533 10.26 30.60 -57.04
N GLN A 534 10.92 30.41 -55.88
CA GLN A 534 12.23 30.94 -55.39
C GLN A 534 12.44 32.35 -54.73
N THR A 535 13.10 32.29 -53.55
CA THR A 535 14.13 33.15 -52.89
C THR A 535 13.82 34.52 -52.23
N SER A 536 14.11 34.59 -50.90
CA SER A 536 14.77 35.60 -49.98
C SER A 536 14.43 37.12 -50.10
N PRO A 537 14.74 38.07 -49.15
CA PRO A 537 15.59 38.05 -47.93
C PRO A 537 15.03 38.84 -46.69
N ALA A 538 15.94 39.25 -45.79
CA ALA A 538 15.80 39.74 -44.41
C ALA A 538 15.46 41.25 -44.19
N SER A 539 15.48 41.64 -42.89
CA SER A 539 15.78 42.96 -42.27
C SER A 539 14.57 43.69 -41.65
N VAL A 540 14.62 44.51 -40.59
CA VAL A 540 15.62 44.99 -39.61
C VAL A 540 14.83 45.85 -38.58
N LEU A 541 15.48 46.22 -37.46
CA LEU A 541 15.16 47.27 -36.46
C LEU A 541 14.68 46.73 -35.10
N GLY A 542 15.28 47.05 -33.96
CA GLY A 542 16.37 48.00 -33.69
C GLY A 542 16.74 47.96 -32.21
N LYS A 543 18.05 48.07 -31.96
CA LYS A 543 18.71 48.14 -30.64
C LYS A 543 18.38 49.46 -29.93
N ARG A 544 18.42 49.44 -28.59
CA ARG A 544 19.32 50.32 -27.83
C ARG A 544 19.66 49.70 -26.46
N LYS A 545 20.92 49.91 -26.10
CA LYS A 545 21.75 49.36 -25.02
C LYS A 545 22.23 50.58 -24.19
N VAL A 546 23.05 50.32 -23.16
CA VAL A 546 23.98 51.23 -22.43
C VAL A 546 23.43 51.80 -21.12
N ASP A 547 24.10 51.77 -19.96
CA ASP A 547 25.34 51.11 -19.47
C ASP A 547 25.41 51.23 -17.93
N GLU A 548 26.20 50.33 -17.31
CA GLU A 548 27.17 50.45 -16.17
C GLU A 548 26.83 51.37 -14.96
N ASP A 549 27.08 51.01 -13.69
CA ASP A 549 28.39 50.65 -13.13
C ASP A 549 28.31 50.17 -11.65
N ASN A 550 29.43 49.62 -11.17
CA ASN A 550 29.85 49.00 -9.90
C ASN A 550 29.28 49.47 -8.52
N ASP A 551 29.17 48.56 -7.53
CA ASP A 551 30.19 48.29 -6.46
C ASP A 551 29.62 47.45 -5.27
N ALA A 552 30.53 46.88 -4.48
CA ALA A 552 30.46 45.79 -3.52
C ALA A 552 29.64 45.96 -2.21
N GLY A 553 29.32 44.81 -1.56
CA GLY A 553 29.06 44.73 -0.11
C GLY A 553 28.00 43.70 0.33
N THR A 554 28.42 42.53 0.83
CA THR A 554 27.64 41.67 1.74
C THR A 554 27.68 42.22 3.18
N PRO A 555 26.93 41.69 4.18
CA PRO A 555 25.63 41.00 4.19
C PRO A 555 24.67 41.55 5.28
N GLY A 556 23.36 41.36 5.19
CA GLY A 556 22.47 41.66 6.33
C GLY A 556 20.97 41.66 6.08
N ARG A 557 20.33 40.59 6.55
CA ARG A 557 19.08 40.54 7.34
C ARG A 557 18.23 41.83 7.31
N ASN A 558 17.02 41.77 6.72
CA ASN A 558 15.80 42.37 7.30
C ASN A 558 14.52 42.00 6.52
N SER A 559 13.44 41.97 7.31
CA SER A 559 12.04 41.63 7.06
C SER A 559 11.39 42.23 5.80
N PRO A 560 10.29 41.64 5.29
CA PRO A 560 9.59 42.13 4.11
C PRO A 560 8.71 43.35 4.41
N ASP A 561 8.80 44.37 3.54
CA ASP A 561 7.88 45.51 3.47
C ASP A 561 6.69 45.16 2.54
N PRO A 562 5.45 45.64 2.80
CA PRO A 562 4.24 45.14 2.15
C PRO A 562 3.78 46.08 1.04
N ALA A 563 3.86 45.64 -0.22
CA ALA A 563 2.98 46.14 -1.28
C ALA A 563 3.16 45.32 -2.56
N GLN A 564 2.27 44.36 -2.80
CA GLN A 564 1.76 44.08 -4.14
C GLN A 564 0.41 43.38 -4.04
N ASN A 565 -0.64 44.17 -4.33
CA ASN A 565 -2.01 43.73 -4.52
C ASN A 565 -2.08 42.76 -5.70
N GLY A 566 -1.99 41.46 -5.43
CA GLY A 566 -2.59 40.40 -6.24
C GLY A 566 -3.81 39.84 -5.53
N PRO A 567 -4.77 39.21 -6.24
CA PRO A 567 -5.92 38.59 -5.58
C PRO A 567 -5.41 37.58 -4.55
N ALA A 568 -5.91 37.68 -3.32
CA ALA A 568 -5.57 36.79 -2.21
C ALA A 568 -5.75 35.34 -2.66
N LYS A 569 -4.65 34.57 -2.68
CA LYS A 569 -4.70 33.12 -2.92
C LYS A 569 -5.42 32.47 -1.73
N ASP A 570 -6.39 31.64 -2.05
CA ASP A 570 -7.10 30.79 -1.09
C ASP A 570 -6.09 29.87 -0.39
N PRO A 571 -5.89 29.95 0.94
CA PRO A 571 -4.91 29.12 1.65
C PRO A 571 -5.33 27.64 1.74
N GLU A 572 -6.53 27.28 1.25
CA GLU A 572 -7.07 25.92 1.24
C GLU A 572 -6.97 25.20 -0.13
N GLY A 573 -6.27 25.78 -1.11
CA GLY A 573 -5.97 25.09 -2.37
C GLY A 573 -4.92 23.99 -2.19
N PRO A 574 -4.97 22.87 -2.95
CA PRO A 574 -3.87 21.91 -2.96
C PRO A 574 -2.58 22.64 -3.35
N ALA A 575 -1.48 22.39 -2.62
CA ALA A 575 -0.18 22.97 -2.93
C ALA A 575 0.14 22.80 -4.42
N GLU A 576 0.44 23.90 -5.11
CA GLU A 576 0.80 23.87 -6.53
C GLU A 576 2.00 22.92 -6.70
N ASP A 577 1.85 21.87 -7.51
CA ASP A 577 2.95 20.95 -7.85
C ASP A 577 3.98 21.72 -8.70
N THR A 578 5.01 22.21 -8.02
CA THR A 578 6.07 23.03 -8.60
C THR A 578 7.18 22.20 -9.23
N VAL A 579 7.20 20.88 -9.05
CA VAL A 579 8.20 20.01 -9.69
C VAL A 579 7.84 19.78 -11.16
N MET A 580 6.56 19.61 -11.47
CA MET A 580 6.05 19.39 -12.84
C MET A 580 6.80 18.25 -13.56
N LEU A 581 6.65 17.03 -13.05
CA LEU A 581 7.34 15.82 -13.56
C LEU A 581 7.06 15.52 -15.05
N TRP A 582 5.97 16.04 -15.61
CA TRP A 582 5.59 15.84 -17.01
C TRP A 582 6.28 16.80 -17.99
N GLU A 583 7.01 17.82 -17.50
CA GLU A 583 7.68 18.83 -18.32
C GLU A 583 9.20 18.67 -18.33
N PRO A 584 9.88 19.04 -19.44
CA PRO A 584 11.35 19.04 -19.48
C PRO A 584 11.99 19.82 -18.32
N GLY A 585 13.16 19.35 -17.86
CA GLY A 585 13.86 19.93 -16.71
C GLY A 585 13.29 19.55 -15.34
N TYR A 586 12.39 18.56 -15.27
CA TYR A 586 11.81 18.11 -13.99
C TYR A 586 12.87 17.59 -13.02
N ALA A 587 13.96 17.00 -13.50
CA ALA A 587 15.02 16.48 -12.64
C ALA A 587 15.67 17.60 -11.82
N ASP A 588 16.04 18.71 -12.46
CA ASP A 588 16.59 19.89 -11.76
C ASP A 588 15.60 20.42 -10.71
N ARG A 589 14.34 20.65 -11.10
CA ARG A 589 13.31 21.13 -10.18
C ARG A 589 13.07 20.18 -9.01
N TYR A 590 13.08 18.87 -9.26
CA TYR A 590 12.91 17.86 -8.23
C TYR A 590 14.03 17.91 -7.19
N TYR A 591 15.29 17.88 -7.63
CA TYR A 591 16.42 17.91 -6.71
C TYR A 591 16.56 19.26 -5.98
N GLU A 592 16.28 20.38 -6.64
CA GLU A 592 16.24 21.70 -6.00
C GLU A 592 15.19 21.79 -4.89
N GLN A 593 13.97 21.29 -5.15
CA GLN A 593 12.87 21.41 -4.19
C GLN A 593 12.90 20.36 -3.08
N LYS A 594 13.32 19.13 -3.41
CA LYS A 594 13.24 17.98 -2.49
C LYS A 594 14.53 17.72 -1.73
N PHE A 595 15.68 18.04 -2.32
CA PHE A 595 17.00 17.85 -1.70
C PHE A 595 17.72 19.16 -1.40
N HIS A 596 17.18 20.30 -1.82
CA HIS A 596 17.75 21.63 -1.58
C HIS A 596 19.19 21.78 -2.13
N VAL A 597 19.45 21.13 -3.26
CA VAL A 597 20.73 21.21 -4.00
C VAL A 597 20.57 22.04 -5.27
N LYS A 598 21.67 22.54 -5.85
CA LYS A 598 21.61 23.37 -7.06
C LYS A 598 21.24 22.53 -8.30
N ALA A 599 20.54 23.12 -9.27
CA ALA A 599 20.37 22.53 -10.59
C ALA A 599 21.73 22.13 -11.20
N GLY A 600 21.76 20.98 -11.89
CA GLY A 600 22.98 20.46 -12.51
C GLY A 600 24.02 19.83 -11.58
N ASP A 601 23.75 19.68 -10.28
CA ASP A 601 24.61 18.91 -9.36
C ASP A 601 24.44 17.39 -9.59
N ILE A 602 25.02 16.90 -10.68
CA ILE A 602 24.91 15.51 -11.13
C ILE A 602 25.62 14.55 -10.16
N ASP A 603 26.75 14.98 -9.59
CA ASP A 603 27.52 14.16 -8.64
C ASP A 603 26.70 13.84 -7.39
N PHE A 604 25.94 14.82 -6.88
CA PHE A 604 25.00 14.59 -5.78
C PHE A 604 23.91 13.59 -6.16
N ARG A 605 23.32 13.69 -7.35
CA ARG A 605 22.28 12.73 -7.81
C ARG A 605 22.79 11.30 -7.86
N HIS A 606 23.98 11.13 -8.43
CA HIS A 606 24.63 9.82 -8.47
C HIS A 606 24.97 9.32 -7.05
N GLN A 607 25.31 10.21 -6.12
CA GLN A 607 25.51 9.84 -4.71
C GLN A 607 24.21 9.33 -4.08
N VAL A 608 23.09 10.02 -4.29
CA VAL A 608 21.77 9.56 -3.82
C VAL A 608 21.44 8.18 -4.45
N GLY A 609 21.74 7.99 -5.73
CA GLY A 609 21.66 6.70 -6.42
C GLY A 609 22.44 5.58 -5.72
N ARG A 610 23.71 5.84 -5.36
CA ARG A 610 24.56 4.89 -4.62
C ARG A 610 24.02 4.59 -3.22
N ASP A 611 23.63 5.62 -2.47
CA ASP A 611 23.05 5.46 -1.12
C ASP A 611 21.77 4.60 -1.16
N TYR A 612 20.95 4.79 -2.21
CA TYR A 612 19.73 4.01 -2.41
C TYR A 612 20.03 2.54 -2.74
N VAL A 613 21.01 2.27 -3.60
CA VAL A 613 21.44 0.90 -3.94
C VAL A 613 22.06 0.18 -2.75
N GLU A 614 22.83 0.88 -1.92
CA GLU A 614 23.30 0.34 -0.65
C GLU A 614 22.12 -0.10 0.21
N GLY A 615 21.06 0.72 0.28
CA GLY A 615 19.84 0.34 0.97
C GLY A 615 19.14 -0.88 0.39
N LEU A 616 19.05 -1.01 -0.94
CA LEU A 616 18.46 -2.19 -1.57
C LEU A 616 19.22 -3.46 -1.22
N ALA A 617 20.56 -3.40 -1.21
CA ALA A 617 21.40 -4.51 -0.78
C ALA A 617 21.20 -4.83 0.71
N TRP A 618 21.08 -3.80 1.56
CA TRP A 618 20.79 -3.98 2.98
C TRP A 618 19.44 -4.68 3.21
N VAL A 619 18.37 -4.24 2.50
CA VAL A 619 17.03 -4.84 2.60
C VAL A 619 17.05 -6.30 2.14
N LEU A 620 17.71 -6.57 1.01
CA LEU A 620 17.84 -7.94 0.50
C LEU A 620 18.56 -8.85 1.51
N LEU A 621 19.67 -8.38 2.10
CA LEU A 621 20.33 -9.11 3.18
C LEU A 621 19.42 -9.27 4.39
N TYR A 622 18.64 -8.25 4.77
CA TYR A 622 17.75 -8.33 5.93
C TYR A 622 16.68 -9.43 5.78
N TYR A 623 16.14 -9.60 4.56
CA TYR A 623 15.13 -10.60 4.24
C TYR A 623 15.73 -12.01 4.20
N PHE A 624 16.89 -12.19 3.55
CA PHE A 624 17.45 -13.51 3.26
C PHE A 624 18.50 -14.00 4.27
N GLN A 625 19.30 -13.09 4.84
CA GLN A 625 20.44 -13.39 5.71
C GLN A 625 20.29 -12.81 7.14
N GLY A 626 19.33 -11.91 7.35
CA GLY A 626 19.17 -11.16 8.59
C GLY A 626 19.91 -9.82 8.57
N CYS A 627 19.74 -9.01 9.61
CA CYS A 627 20.12 -7.59 9.60
C CYS A 627 21.61 -7.38 9.32
N ALA A 628 21.99 -6.83 8.17
CA ALA A 628 23.40 -6.65 7.81
C ALA A 628 24.10 -5.56 8.63
N SER A 629 23.37 -4.52 9.03
CA SER A 629 23.84 -3.44 9.89
C SER A 629 22.69 -2.88 10.73
N TRP A 630 22.89 -2.83 12.05
CA TRP A 630 21.92 -2.26 12.99
C TRP A 630 21.88 -0.72 12.95
N THR A 631 22.95 -0.09 12.47
CA THR A 631 23.13 1.36 12.48
C THR A 631 22.94 2.02 11.12
N TRP A 632 23.03 1.26 10.03
CA TRP A 632 22.78 1.77 8.68
C TRP A 632 21.36 2.31 8.52
N TYR A 633 21.22 3.40 7.78
CA TYR A 633 19.95 3.97 7.35
C TYR A 633 20.13 4.76 6.06
N TYR A 634 19.06 4.88 5.28
CA TYR A 634 19.04 5.75 4.10
C TYR A 634 18.91 7.22 4.55
N PRO A 635 19.90 8.09 4.23
CA PRO A 635 19.98 9.43 4.83
C PRO A 635 19.14 10.51 4.14
N HIS A 636 18.29 10.12 3.18
CA HIS A 636 17.44 11.05 2.44
C HIS A 636 15.95 10.74 2.62
N HIS A 637 15.09 11.76 2.50
CA HIS A 637 13.63 11.58 2.57
C HIS A 637 13.01 11.11 1.26
N TYR A 638 13.73 11.27 0.14
CA TYR A 638 13.24 11.04 -1.21
C TYR A 638 14.17 10.10 -1.97
N ALA A 639 13.63 9.40 -2.97
CA ALA A 639 14.38 8.51 -3.84
C ALA A 639 14.98 9.28 -5.03
N PRO A 640 16.08 8.81 -5.63
CA PRO A 640 16.59 9.34 -6.90
C PRO A 640 15.72 8.88 -8.09
N PHE A 641 15.93 9.45 -9.28
CA PHE A 641 15.35 8.92 -10.52
C PHE A 641 16.12 7.68 -11.00
N ALA A 642 15.46 6.82 -11.80
CA ALA A 642 16.09 5.63 -12.37
C ALA A 642 17.29 5.98 -13.28
N ALA A 643 17.25 7.14 -13.95
CA ALA A 643 18.35 7.65 -14.76
C ALA A 643 19.63 7.98 -13.97
N ASP A 644 19.54 8.24 -12.66
CA ASP A 644 20.69 8.65 -11.84
C ASP A 644 21.47 7.46 -11.25
N PHE A 645 21.05 6.22 -11.53
CA PHE A 645 21.75 5.00 -11.12
C PHE A 645 22.83 4.63 -12.13
N VAL A 646 24.01 5.23 -11.97
CA VAL A 646 25.15 5.02 -12.87
C VAL A 646 26.32 4.34 -12.17
N ASP A 647 27.14 3.62 -12.95
CA ASP A 647 28.39 2.97 -12.52
C ASP A 647 28.25 2.07 -11.27
N LEU A 648 27.10 1.39 -11.14
CA LEU A 648 26.82 0.54 -9.98
C LEU A 648 27.77 -0.66 -9.90
N LYS A 649 28.27 -1.15 -11.03
CA LYS A 649 29.22 -2.27 -11.10
C LYS A 649 30.52 -2.03 -10.30
N ASP A 650 30.92 -0.77 -10.14
CA ASP A 650 32.17 -0.38 -9.49
C ASP A 650 31.97 -0.08 -7.99
N MET A 651 30.71 -0.06 -7.54
CA MET A 651 30.35 0.17 -6.15
C MET A 651 30.72 -1.03 -5.28
N LYS A 652 31.32 -0.74 -4.11
CA LYS A 652 31.66 -1.75 -3.10
C LYS A 652 30.70 -1.61 -1.93
N LEU A 653 29.99 -2.69 -1.65
CA LEU A 653 29.08 -2.79 -0.51
C LEU A 653 29.83 -3.36 0.68
N ASP A 654 29.87 -2.63 1.79
CA ASP A 654 30.46 -3.07 3.05
C ASP A 654 29.58 -2.63 4.23
N PHE A 655 28.99 -3.60 4.92
CA PHE A 655 28.09 -3.34 6.04
C PHE A 655 28.77 -3.64 7.37
N GLN A 656 28.91 -2.61 8.20
CA GLN A 656 29.31 -2.79 9.59
C GLN A 656 28.12 -3.23 10.42
N LYS A 657 28.17 -4.47 10.93
CA LYS A 657 27.06 -5.07 11.70
C LYS A 657 26.58 -4.16 12.84
N GLY A 658 27.50 -3.53 13.56
CA GLY A 658 27.17 -2.71 14.73
C GLY A 658 26.49 -3.54 15.83
N LYS A 659 25.73 -2.85 16.68
CA LYS A 659 24.90 -3.47 17.73
C LYS A 659 23.50 -2.85 17.69
N PRO A 660 22.45 -3.60 18.08
CA PRO A 660 21.15 -2.99 18.33
C PRO A 660 21.27 -1.88 19.37
N PHE A 661 20.45 -0.84 19.22
CA PHE A 661 20.27 0.17 20.26
C PHE A 661 19.76 -0.47 21.56
N ARG A 662 19.97 0.20 22.69
CA ARG A 662 19.28 -0.15 23.93
C ARG A 662 17.81 0.29 23.85
N PRO A 663 16.88 -0.34 24.58
CA PRO A 663 15.46 0.03 24.51
C PRO A 663 15.18 1.52 24.75
N TYR A 664 15.83 2.15 25.73
CA TYR A 664 15.65 3.60 25.98
C TYR A 664 16.30 4.49 24.90
N GLU A 665 17.40 4.05 24.29
CA GLU A 665 18.01 4.77 23.15
C GLU A 665 17.07 4.72 21.94
N GLN A 666 16.45 3.56 21.68
CA GLN A 666 15.41 3.47 20.65
C GLN A 666 14.22 4.35 20.99
N LEU A 667 13.69 4.29 22.22
CA LEU A 667 12.54 5.09 22.64
C LEU A 667 12.77 6.58 22.39
N MET A 668 13.92 7.12 22.81
CA MET A 668 14.27 8.52 22.50
C MET A 668 14.41 8.75 20.99
N GLY A 669 15.00 7.79 20.26
CA GLY A 669 15.17 7.89 18.82
C GLY A 669 13.89 7.82 17.98
N VAL A 670 12.75 7.41 18.54
CA VAL A 670 11.48 7.23 17.80
C VAL A 670 10.29 8.00 18.37
N MET A 671 10.32 8.39 19.65
CA MET A 671 9.18 9.04 20.30
C MET A 671 9.16 10.56 20.08
N PRO A 672 8.00 11.16 19.82
CA PRO A 672 7.83 12.60 19.93
C PRO A 672 7.85 13.03 21.40
N ALA A 673 8.23 14.28 21.67
CA ALA A 673 8.25 14.83 23.04
C ALA A 673 6.89 14.73 23.76
N ARG A 674 5.78 14.73 23.02
CA ARG A 674 4.41 14.58 23.55
C ARG A 674 4.15 13.21 24.18
N SER A 675 4.93 12.19 23.83
CA SER A 675 4.84 10.84 24.40
C SER A 675 5.98 10.56 25.39
N ASN A 676 6.62 11.58 25.97
CA ASN A 676 7.73 11.39 26.92
C ASN A 676 7.35 10.53 28.16
N HIS A 677 6.08 10.47 28.54
CA HIS A 677 5.58 9.67 29.67
C HIS A 677 5.85 8.17 29.55
N VAL A 678 6.13 7.65 28.35
CA VAL A 678 6.52 6.24 28.13
C VAL A 678 8.00 5.98 28.44
N LEU A 679 8.79 7.03 28.66
CA LEU A 679 10.18 6.96 29.10
C LEU A 679 10.31 7.24 30.60
N PRO A 680 11.39 6.76 31.26
CA PRO A 680 11.75 7.18 32.60
C PRO A 680 11.90 8.71 32.73
N ALA A 681 11.42 9.28 33.85
CA ALA A 681 11.36 10.72 34.09
C ALA A 681 12.72 11.45 33.94
N VAL A 682 13.83 10.76 34.18
CA VAL A 682 15.19 11.30 34.03
C VAL A 682 15.52 11.71 32.58
N PHE A 683 14.84 11.14 31.58
CA PHE A 683 15.06 11.46 30.17
C PHE A 683 14.11 12.55 29.64
N HIS A 684 13.07 12.95 30.38
CA HIS A 684 12.09 13.93 29.91
C HIS A 684 12.73 15.28 29.57
N PRO A 685 13.63 15.84 30.41
CA PRO A 685 14.30 17.12 30.13
C PRO A 685 15.04 17.12 28.79
N LEU A 686 15.62 15.98 28.37
CA LEU A 686 16.35 15.89 27.10
C LEU A 686 15.46 16.13 25.87
N MET A 687 14.15 15.91 25.99
CA MET A 687 13.19 16.08 24.89
C MET A 687 12.47 17.43 24.94
N THR A 688 12.40 18.06 26.11
CA THR A 688 11.55 19.23 26.37
C THR A 688 12.33 20.51 26.63
N ASP A 689 13.51 20.43 27.25
CA ASP A 689 14.26 21.61 27.66
C ASP A 689 14.91 22.27 26.45
N GLU A 690 14.74 23.58 26.31
CA GLU A 690 15.30 24.35 25.19
C GLU A 690 16.83 24.33 25.16
N ASP A 691 17.47 24.14 26.33
CA ASP A 691 18.93 24.03 26.47
C ASP A 691 19.45 22.59 26.25
N SER A 692 18.59 21.63 25.90
CA SER A 692 19.00 20.24 25.62
C SER A 692 19.83 20.14 24.34
N ASP A 693 20.94 19.40 24.41
CA ASP A 693 21.85 19.12 23.28
C ASP A 693 21.17 18.42 22.09
N ILE A 694 19.98 17.85 22.30
CA ILE A 694 19.21 17.10 21.28
C ILE A 694 17.79 17.66 21.07
N LYS A 695 17.54 18.91 21.50
CA LYS A 695 16.21 19.55 21.38
C LYS A 695 15.74 19.65 19.92
N ASP A 696 16.66 19.83 18.99
CA ASP A 696 16.42 19.92 17.55
C ASP A 696 15.82 18.63 16.95
N PHE A 697 16.04 17.47 17.59
CA PHE A 697 15.40 16.21 17.19
C PHE A 697 13.93 16.09 17.61
N TYR A 698 13.41 17.02 18.41
CA TYR A 698 12.01 17.01 18.87
C TYR A 698 11.29 18.31 18.49
N PRO A 699 11.08 18.55 17.18
CA PRO A 699 10.33 19.71 16.73
C PRO A 699 8.87 19.62 17.18
N VAL A 700 8.27 20.76 17.50
CA VAL A 700 6.84 20.86 17.84
C VAL A 700 5.98 20.76 16.58
N ASP A 701 6.44 21.43 15.52
CA ASP A 701 5.81 21.47 14.20
C ASP A 701 6.80 20.95 13.15
N PHE A 702 6.31 20.13 12.22
CA PHE A 702 7.08 19.54 11.13
C PHE A 702 6.21 19.43 9.88
N VAL A 703 6.84 19.40 8.70
CA VAL A 703 6.20 19.38 7.38
C VAL A 703 6.32 18.01 6.73
#